data_AF-A0A7W9CKJ9-F1
#
_entry.id   AF-A0A7W9CKJ9-F1
#
_cell.length_a   1.000
_cell.length_b   1.000
_cell.length_c   1.000
_cell.angle_alpha   90.00
_cell.angle_beta   90.00
_cell.angle_gamma   90.00
#
_symmetry.space_group_name_H-M   'P 1'
#
loop_
_entity.id
_entity.type
_entity.pdbx_description
1 polymer ?
#
loop_
_entity_poly.entity_id
_entity_poly.type
_entity_poly.pdbx_seq_one_letter_code
_entity_poly.pdbx_strand_id
1 'polypeptide(L)'
;MQSPFRTDSSYVALALDALSSARTSAAAGNLLTGARAFSIDAWIRFNGLPAETVVIGQDGVFAFGSQGPAVYFQFGTQSVILSDLAQAQLQDDSWHYICITFDGAMVRLYIDGRFNTGQNAMAQLPAGTLPVVFGQGLQGLVRRIRIYNVPLSAQAVLDNMYGPPTSGTLAADFDFSVNPAVDRGPFAYPISLQGSALAFKVSPAASLGTVGFIRPMGEKAVNPGGGQTDPYTVQTWVYVAARLNPVQAIFVNSDLMLDTGIALLLQYDATVSAYRVVSQRGSDSDSGQSLTSSGTIPVGVWANVATTFDGVTLSIYLNGVLDRTRVCAPIPLYSQFSDLVIGAAIAQGVASGATTLQGYVREVDVWSVALSAASIVTNMAVPPDLESVSLEAAYVFSNSPARNQVNGHPIGLAEGAVLSGQLGPAPVSAGVPMAVEEAPPPPMGLDPDLMAELRAGLDFSDLVERHAADFDAAMDADIVAFADPRDQILIASAWREARRKLALEPTSLPFLVTEHRIAGDRLIVVHRPAGSYVAYRADEAALDDCTMWKIRLVFTLIGGAIDALTGVGSTLTDKAIVQLGRLLTLPRVAAQMAAGVRLTAAGVFAVLGAAYTAGLLRPLIVALIDVGFWTLIRIIANLLLTASGVGSVRVIASLTATAATFISVYLQKPASCDPLPVVNMASLAFDYSPTSAAGDALTIRRNYGNDVAVPEWVPGRRNAVDAPCAYAISSVSGATPSVQVVLNIADVTTHSVRIQATGGGILGAVDPVSVTFTGTTATLTLPLSHHTLAAGGVQRTDVAWTWQYQVDGGAWMTMAVTQHRVYVVLSPPNAPWQQGALRTNQQLPWTDVLDFTCEWAKGATTPGQVLTMVTTRVNSGIGLSYDMTSGASFYTAQSAGVSRFLCGLFLDYLRTGGGNGRTVNCTDCATIVTNFANIAGVDVFASIMLNTANPSTGFACNPILAVGQTTWAAPFPPGNSFSYHEVTWSGTGSYPDAIYDACLQYDTGPNPWGTGPHTAGLPTNVVFSTLGAALPQLPLPTPFTANSYREGLAANSVPGIGRCLPFGPNPGSNAGRRPVI
;
A
#
# COMPACT_ATOMS: atom_id res chain seq x y z
N MET A 1 -24.90 31.89 -7.46
CA MET A 1 -25.73 30.81 -6.91
C MET A 1 -26.11 29.91 -8.09
N GLN A 2 -25.23 28.99 -8.48
CA GLN A 2 -25.44 28.00 -9.54
C GLN A 2 -25.18 26.65 -8.89
N SER A 3 -26.11 25.71 -9.05
CA SER A 3 -26.17 24.50 -8.23
C SER A 3 -25.10 23.48 -8.65
N PRO A 4 -24.29 22.96 -7.72
CA PRO A 4 -23.35 21.88 -8.00
C PRO A 4 -24.07 20.56 -7.70
N PHE A 5 -24.75 19.99 -8.68
CA PHE A 5 -25.27 18.62 -8.57
C PHE A 5 -24.41 17.69 -9.41
N ARG A 6 -24.05 16.53 -8.82
CA ARG A 6 -23.86 15.22 -9.48
C ARG A 6 -24.72 15.26 -10.72
N THR A 7 -24.15 15.09 -11.92
CA THR A 7 -24.97 15.01 -13.12
C THR A 7 -26.04 13.96 -12.84
N ASP A 8 -27.25 14.43 -12.58
CA ASP A 8 -28.39 13.58 -12.43
C ASP A 8 -28.57 13.10 -13.85
N SER A 9 -28.00 11.93 -14.18
CA SER A 9 -28.12 11.25 -15.47
C SER A 9 -29.57 10.91 -15.79
N SER A 10 -30.48 11.37 -14.94
CA SER A 10 -31.85 11.55 -15.27
C SER A 10 -32.07 12.45 -16.48
N TYR A 11 -32.90 11.95 -17.39
CA TYR A 11 -33.32 12.67 -18.57
C TYR A 11 -34.84 12.73 -18.60
N VAL A 12 -35.36 13.71 -19.33
CA VAL A 12 -36.77 13.76 -19.67
C VAL A 12 -36.99 13.02 -20.99
N ALA A 13 -38.09 12.28 -21.07
CA ALA A 13 -38.56 11.66 -22.30
C ALA A 13 -40.09 11.68 -22.32
N LEU A 14 -40.67 11.59 -23.51
CA LEU A 14 -42.09 11.33 -23.67
C LEU A 14 -42.33 9.84 -23.41
N ALA A 15 -43.12 9.52 -22.39
CA ALA A 15 -43.58 8.16 -22.16
C ALA A 15 -44.90 7.92 -22.88
N LEU A 16 -44.96 6.79 -23.59
CA LEU A 16 -46.14 6.34 -24.30
C LEU A 16 -46.53 4.94 -23.86
N ASP A 17 -47.84 4.77 -23.65
CA ASP A 17 -48.50 3.47 -23.69
C ASP A 17 -49.12 3.23 -25.08
N ALA A 18 -49.54 1.99 -25.35
CA ALA A 18 -50.07 1.57 -26.64
C ALA A 18 -51.28 2.37 -27.16
N LEU A 19 -51.97 3.14 -26.29
CA LEU A 19 -53.16 3.93 -26.61
C LEU A 19 -52.89 5.44 -26.65
N SER A 20 -51.67 5.86 -26.30
CA SER A 20 -51.24 7.24 -26.24
C SER A 20 -50.43 7.63 -27.47
N SER A 21 -50.37 8.93 -27.79
CA SER A 21 -49.58 9.44 -28.92
C SER A 21 -49.30 10.93 -28.76
N ALA A 22 -48.45 11.49 -29.63
CA ALA A 22 -48.33 12.93 -29.81
C ALA A 22 -48.63 13.31 -31.27
N ARG A 23 -49.06 14.54 -31.52
CA ARG A 23 -49.28 15.03 -32.89
C ARG A 23 -48.93 16.50 -33.05
N THR A 24 -48.52 16.87 -34.26
CA THR A 24 -48.33 18.27 -34.65
C THR A 24 -49.67 18.98 -34.96
N SER A 25 -49.62 20.26 -35.32
CA SER A 25 -50.74 20.95 -35.97
C SER A 25 -50.85 20.57 -37.46
N ALA A 26 -52.01 20.84 -38.10
CA ALA A 26 -52.22 20.60 -39.53
C ALA A 26 -51.27 21.41 -40.44
N ALA A 27 -50.60 22.45 -39.93
CA ALA A 27 -49.59 23.21 -40.68
C ALA A 27 -48.37 22.35 -41.08
N ALA A 28 -48.10 21.27 -40.34
CA ALA A 28 -47.07 20.30 -40.68
C ALA A 28 -47.51 19.31 -41.79
N GLY A 29 -48.70 19.47 -42.38
CA GLY A 29 -49.23 18.53 -43.37
C GLY A 29 -48.33 18.37 -44.60
N ASN A 30 -47.60 19.42 -44.98
CA ASN A 30 -46.71 19.40 -46.15
C ASN A 30 -45.23 19.07 -45.80
N LEU A 31 -44.96 18.46 -44.64
CA LEU A 31 -43.58 18.24 -44.18
C LEU A 31 -42.77 17.31 -45.12
N LEU A 32 -43.43 16.30 -45.67
CA LEU A 32 -42.88 15.39 -46.68
C LEU A 32 -43.84 15.34 -47.88
N THR A 33 -43.54 16.09 -48.94
CA THR A 33 -44.36 16.12 -50.17
C THR A 33 -43.52 15.98 -51.43
N GLY A 34 -44.01 15.20 -52.40
CA GLY A 34 -43.39 15.02 -53.72
C GLY A 34 -42.15 14.12 -53.71
N ALA A 35 -41.57 13.88 -54.90
CA ALA A 35 -40.33 13.11 -55.08
C ALA A 35 -39.07 13.94 -54.74
N ARG A 36 -38.95 14.37 -53.48
CA ARG A 36 -37.75 15.02 -52.96
C ARG A 36 -37.01 14.05 -52.04
N ALA A 37 -35.69 14.08 -52.10
CA ALA A 37 -34.86 13.30 -51.21
C ALA A 37 -35.00 13.82 -49.76
N PHE A 38 -35.00 12.91 -48.79
CA PHE A 38 -35.19 13.24 -47.37
C PHE A 38 -34.56 12.18 -46.47
N SER A 39 -34.46 12.50 -45.18
CA SER A 39 -34.11 11.52 -44.14
C SER A 39 -34.96 11.74 -42.91
N ILE A 40 -35.17 10.68 -42.14
CA ILE A 40 -35.84 10.75 -40.82
C ILE A 40 -34.97 9.98 -39.85
N ASP A 41 -34.73 10.54 -38.66
CA ASP A 41 -34.10 9.81 -37.56
C ASP A 41 -34.90 9.92 -36.26
N ALA A 42 -34.72 8.95 -35.37
CA ALA A 42 -35.40 8.93 -34.09
C ALA A 42 -34.59 8.20 -33.02
N TRP A 43 -34.65 8.73 -31.79
CA TRP A 43 -34.17 8.07 -30.57
C TRP A 43 -35.34 7.55 -29.75
N ILE A 44 -35.39 6.24 -29.55
CA ILE A 44 -36.53 5.53 -28.98
C ILE A 44 -36.07 4.38 -28.09
N ARG A 45 -36.68 4.21 -26.92
CA ARG A 45 -36.59 2.99 -26.13
C ARG A 45 -37.91 2.25 -26.24
N PHE A 46 -37.90 1.08 -26.88
CA PHE A 46 -39.07 0.23 -26.96
C PHE A 46 -39.28 -0.49 -25.62
N ASN A 47 -40.54 -0.71 -25.24
CA ASN A 47 -40.97 -1.50 -24.08
C ASN A 47 -42.07 -2.46 -24.56
N GLY A 48 -41.63 -3.50 -25.24
CA GLY A 48 -42.38 -4.36 -26.14
C GLY A 48 -42.09 -4.03 -27.60
N LEU A 49 -41.93 -5.08 -28.42
CA LEU A 49 -41.83 -5.00 -29.88
C LEU A 49 -43.07 -5.66 -30.50
N PRO A 50 -44.21 -4.95 -30.55
CA PRO A 50 -45.45 -5.49 -31.08
C PRO A 50 -45.38 -5.68 -32.61
N ALA A 51 -46.40 -6.31 -33.19
CA ALA A 51 -46.46 -6.61 -34.61
C ALA A 51 -46.28 -5.35 -35.50
N GLU A 52 -46.73 -4.18 -35.03
CA GLU A 52 -46.55 -2.91 -35.73
C GLU A 52 -46.58 -1.72 -34.75
N THR A 53 -45.69 -0.76 -34.96
CA THR A 53 -45.63 0.51 -34.23
C THR A 53 -45.23 1.63 -35.17
N VAL A 54 -45.98 2.74 -35.15
CA VAL A 54 -45.65 3.94 -35.92
C VAL A 54 -44.93 4.91 -35.01
N VAL A 55 -43.62 5.04 -35.19
CA VAL A 55 -42.79 6.02 -34.46
C VAL A 55 -43.14 7.42 -34.93
N ILE A 56 -43.21 7.59 -36.25
CA ILE A 56 -43.63 8.82 -36.90
C ILE A 56 -44.33 8.46 -38.21
N GLY A 57 -45.47 9.09 -38.44
CA GLY A 57 -46.23 8.85 -39.67
C GLY A 57 -47.21 9.97 -39.94
N GLN A 58 -47.71 9.95 -41.16
CA GLN A 58 -48.80 10.80 -41.61
C GLN A 58 -49.74 9.93 -42.43
N ASP A 59 -51.00 9.90 -41.99
CA ASP A 59 -52.02 9.02 -42.57
C ASP A 59 -52.15 9.24 -44.09
N GLY A 60 -52.13 8.14 -44.83
CA GLY A 60 -52.13 8.14 -46.31
C GLY A 60 -50.83 8.58 -47.00
N VAL A 61 -49.80 9.03 -46.27
CA VAL A 61 -48.56 9.58 -46.86
C VAL A 61 -47.34 8.71 -46.57
N PHE A 62 -47.01 8.46 -45.31
CA PHE A 62 -45.88 7.60 -44.93
C PHE A 62 -46.02 7.08 -43.50
N ALA A 63 -45.33 5.96 -43.21
CA ALA A 63 -45.15 5.45 -41.87
C ALA A 63 -43.70 4.96 -41.69
N PHE A 64 -43.10 5.32 -40.56
CA PHE A 64 -41.78 4.89 -40.13
C PHE A 64 -41.86 4.37 -38.70
N GLY A 65 -41.32 3.19 -38.44
CA GLY A 65 -41.30 2.62 -37.09
C GLY A 65 -40.78 1.20 -37.03
N SER A 66 -41.44 0.35 -36.24
CA SER A 66 -41.04 -1.05 -36.03
C SER A 66 -42.16 -2.06 -36.33
N GLN A 67 -41.77 -3.23 -36.83
CA GLN A 67 -42.61 -4.43 -36.94
C GLN A 67 -41.86 -5.59 -36.29
N GLY A 68 -42.23 -5.91 -35.04
CA GLY A 68 -41.41 -6.78 -34.19
C GLY A 68 -39.97 -6.24 -34.06
N PRO A 69 -38.93 -7.09 -34.22
CA PRO A 69 -37.53 -6.65 -34.15
C PRO A 69 -37.02 -5.90 -35.39
N ALA A 70 -37.83 -5.75 -36.44
CA ALA A 70 -37.45 -5.04 -37.65
C ALA A 70 -37.83 -3.55 -37.59
N VAL A 71 -36.99 -2.69 -38.17
CA VAL A 71 -37.36 -1.33 -38.55
C VAL A 71 -38.04 -1.36 -39.92
N TYR A 72 -39.09 -0.57 -40.10
CA TYR A 72 -39.80 -0.50 -41.38
C TYR A 72 -40.05 0.92 -41.85
N PHE A 73 -40.16 1.08 -43.16
CA PHE A 73 -40.64 2.29 -43.80
C PHE A 73 -41.68 1.95 -44.87
N GLN A 74 -42.74 2.77 -44.96
CA GLN A 74 -43.82 2.60 -45.93
C GLN A 74 -44.20 3.95 -46.56
N PHE A 75 -44.38 3.95 -47.88
CA PHE A 75 -44.97 5.05 -48.64
C PHE A 75 -46.47 4.82 -48.86
N GLY A 76 -47.33 5.68 -48.33
CA GLY A 76 -48.80 5.58 -48.48
C GLY A 76 -49.31 4.15 -48.24
N THR A 77 -49.97 3.57 -49.25
CA THR A 77 -50.48 2.18 -49.22
C THR A 77 -49.59 1.18 -49.97
N GLN A 78 -48.32 1.51 -50.22
CA GLN A 78 -47.37 0.63 -50.93
C GLN A 78 -46.84 -0.48 -50.01
N SER A 79 -46.10 -1.44 -50.60
CA SER A 79 -45.43 -2.49 -49.84
C SER A 79 -44.43 -1.90 -48.84
N VAL A 80 -44.39 -2.50 -47.64
CA VAL A 80 -43.49 -2.13 -46.57
C VAL A 80 -42.05 -2.55 -46.91
N ILE A 81 -41.09 -1.67 -46.63
CA ILE A 81 -39.65 -1.94 -46.71
C ILE A 81 -39.18 -2.28 -45.29
N LEU A 82 -38.65 -3.48 -45.09
CA LEU A 82 -38.22 -4.00 -43.79
C LEU A 82 -36.70 -4.11 -43.71
N SER A 83 -36.14 -3.84 -42.53
CA SER A 83 -34.76 -4.15 -42.20
C SER A 83 -34.48 -5.66 -42.27
N ASP A 84 -33.27 -6.04 -42.67
CA ASP A 84 -32.81 -7.42 -42.70
C ASP A 84 -32.58 -7.94 -41.27
N LEU A 85 -33.33 -8.97 -40.89
CA LEU A 85 -33.21 -9.63 -39.58
C LEU A 85 -31.92 -10.43 -39.44
N ALA A 86 -31.17 -10.70 -40.52
CA ALA A 86 -29.82 -11.26 -40.40
C ALA A 86 -28.77 -10.24 -39.94
N GLN A 87 -29.11 -8.94 -39.95
CA GLN A 87 -28.27 -7.83 -39.51
C GLN A 87 -28.66 -7.34 -38.11
N ALA A 88 -28.34 -6.09 -37.76
CA ALA A 88 -28.76 -5.47 -36.51
C ALA A 88 -30.29 -5.45 -36.38
N GLN A 89 -30.80 -5.77 -35.20
CA GLN A 89 -32.22 -5.84 -34.87
C GLN A 89 -32.54 -4.91 -33.70
N LEU A 90 -33.80 -4.48 -33.61
CA LEU A 90 -34.30 -3.80 -32.41
C LEU A 90 -34.35 -4.78 -31.23
N GLN A 91 -33.98 -4.28 -30.08
CA GLN A 91 -34.08 -4.96 -28.80
C GLN A 91 -35.09 -4.25 -27.91
N ASP A 92 -35.73 -5.06 -27.07
CA ASP A 92 -36.62 -4.53 -26.07
C ASP A 92 -35.84 -3.83 -24.95
N ASP A 93 -36.48 -2.88 -24.31
CA ASP A 93 -36.02 -2.13 -23.15
C ASP A 93 -34.66 -1.41 -23.33
N SER A 94 -34.25 -1.17 -24.59
CA SER A 94 -32.99 -0.53 -24.97
C SER A 94 -33.24 0.68 -25.86
N TRP A 95 -32.43 1.75 -25.68
CA TRP A 95 -32.46 2.90 -26.59
C TRP A 95 -31.86 2.50 -27.93
N HIS A 96 -32.62 2.75 -28.99
CA HIS A 96 -32.22 2.59 -30.37
C HIS A 96 -32.27 3.92 -31.10
N TYR A 97 -31.27 4.13 -31.94
CA TYR A 97 -31.27 5.18 -32.95
C TYR A 97 -31.67 4.56 -34.29
N ILE A 98 -32.86 4.89 -34.78
CA ILE A 98 -33.35 4.39 -36.06
C ILE A 98 -33.34 5.52 -37.09
N CYS A 99 -32.92 5.22 -38.32
CA CYS A 99 -32.88 6.23 -39.38
C CYS A 99 -33.26 5.64 -40.74
N ILE A 100 -33.92 6.46 -41.56
CA ILE A 100 -34.16 6.21 -42.98
C ILE A 100 -33.52 7.33 -43.80
N THR A 101 -32.98 6.97 -44.97
CA THR A 101 -32.57 7.94 -45.98
C THR A 101 -33.20 7.57 -47.31
N PHE A 102 -33.75 8.54 -48.02
CA PHE A 102 -34.31 8.38 -49.36
C PHE A 102 -33.68 9.39 -50.30
N ASP A 103 -32.97 8.91 -51.33
CA ASP A 103 -32.25 9.76 -52.30
C ASP A 103 -33.08 10.10 -53.55
N GLY A 104 -34.36 9.73 -53.57
CA GLY A 104 -35.25 9.87 -54.73
C GLY A 104 -35.43 8.58 -55.55
N ALA A 105 -34.59 7.56 -55.31
CA ALA A 105 -34.69 6.27 -55.99
C ALA A 105 -34.59 5.07 -55.03
N MET A 106 -33.85 5.21 -53.92
CA MET A 106 -33.54 4.12 -52.99
C MET A 106 -33.82 4.55 -51.56
N VAL A 107 -34.56 3.72 -50.82
CA VAL A 107 -34.68 3.82 -49.36
C VAL A 107 -33.58 3.00 -48.73
N ARG A 108 -32.92 3.55 -47.72
CA ARG A 108 -31.95 2.84 -46.87
C ARG A 108 -32.38 2.96 -45.43
N LEU A 109 -32.31 1.86 -44.69
CA LEU A 109 -32.65 1.76 -43.28
C LEU A 109 -31.38 1.56 -42.46
N TYR A 110 -31.33 2.22 -41.31
CA TYR A 110 -30.22 2.22 -40.37
C TYR A 110 -30.73 1.93 -38.97
N ILE A 111 -29.96 1.14 -38.23
CA ILE A 111 -30.18 0.83 -36.81
C ILE A 111 -28.86 1.11 -36.09
N ASP A 112 -28.93 1.93 -35.05
CA ASP A 112 -27.82 2.37 -34.21
C ASP A 112 -26.65 2.94 -35.03
N GLY A 113 -27.00 3.79 -36.00
CA GLY A 113 -26.07 4.51 -36.87
C GLY A 113 -25.48 3.64 -38.00
N ARG A 114 -25.75 2.33 -38.00
CA ARG A 114 -25.21 1.38 -38.97
C ARG A 114 -26.21 1.10 -40.08
N PHE A 115 -25.71 1.03 -41.31
CA PHE A 115 -26.50 0.60 -42.46
C PHE A 115 -27.00 -0.83 -42.24
N ASN A 116 -28.31 -1.05 -42.40
CA ASN A 116 -28.91 -2.36 -42.29
C ASN A 116 -29.28 -2.91 -43.67
N THR A 117 -30.14 -2.21 -44.41
CA THR A 117 -30.61 -2.63 -45.73
C THR A 117 -30.94 -1.44 -46.61
N GLY A 118 -31.11 -1.69 -47.91
CA GLY A 118 -31.71 -0.71 -48.80
C GLY A 118 -32.39 -1.33 -50.00
N GLN A 119 -33.45 -0.69 -50.46
CA GLN A 119 -34.33 -1.19 -51.50
C GLN A 119 -34.72 -0.06 -52.44
N ASN A 120 -34.74 -0.35 -53.75
CA ASN A 120 -35.24 0.58 -54.75
C ASN A 120 -36.73 0.84 -54.50
N ALA A 121 -37.11 2.11 -54.47
CA ALA A 121 -38.48 2.56 -54.28
C ALA A 121 -38.78 3.66 -55.30
N MET A 122 -39.69 3.38 -56.23
CA MET A 122 -40.20 4.39 -57.19
C MET A 122 -41.47 5.05 -56.65
N ALA A 123 -41.40 5.62 -55.45
CA ALA A 123 -42.57 6.20 -54.79
C ALA A 123 -42.67 7.72 -55.03
N GLN A 124 -43.87 8.17 -55.43
CA GLN A 124 -44.27 9.58 -55.34
C GLN A 124 -45.05 9.74 -54.04
N LEU A 125 -44.55 10.57 -53.11
CA LEU A 125 -45.28 10.91 -51.88
C LEU A 125 -46.53 11.73 -52.24
N PRO A 126 -47.75 11.28 -51.86
CA PRO A 126 -48.97 12.07 -52.00
C PRO A 126 -48.86 13.41 -51.24
N ALA A 127 -49.60 14.43 -51.67
CA ALA A 127 -49.67 15.67 -50.90
C ALA A 127 -50.41 15.43 -49.57
N GLY A 128 -49.72 15.64 -48.45
CA GLY A 128 -50.29 15.51 -47.12
C GLY A 128 -50.97 16.80 -46.65
N THR A 129 -52.15 16.69 -46.02
CA THR A 129 -52.82 17.83 -45.34
C THR A 129 -53.12 17.55 -43.87
N LEU A 130 -52.88 16.30 -43.42
CA LEU A 130 -53.15 15.86 -42.06
C LEU A 130 -51.95 16.11 -41.14
N PRO A 131 -52.16 16.24 -39.82
CA PRO A 131 -51.07 16.31 -38.85
C PRO A 131 -50.11 15.11 -38.92
N VAL A 132 -48.85 15.34 -38.57
CA VAL A 132 -47.88 14.28 -38.33
C VAL A 132 -48.12 13.73 -36.93
N VAL A 133 -48.18 12.40 -36.81
CA VAL A 133 -48.43 11.70 -35.55
C VAL A 133 -47.17 10.93 -35.13
N PHE A 134 -46.92 10.90 -33.82
CA PHE A 134 -45.80 10.22 -33.20
C PHE A 134 -46.28 9.13 -32.25
N GLY A 135 -45.66 7.95 -32.34
CA GLY A 135 -45.78 6.87 -31.38
C GLY A 135 -47.14 6.15 -31.33
N GLN A 136 -47.88 6.05 -32.44
CA GLN A 136 -49.09 5.21 -32.45
C GLN A 136 -48.72 3.73 -32.27
N GLY A 137 -49.31 3.09 -31.26
CA GLY A 137 -49.00 1.71 -30.89
C GLY A 137 -47.65 1.53 -30.19
N LEU A 138 -46.90 2.62 -29.96
CA LEU A 138 -45.60 2.58 -29.29
C LEU A 138 -45.79 2.46 -27.78
N GLN A 139 -45.24 1.39 -27.21
CA GLN A 139 -45.03 1.28 -25.76
C GLN A 139 -43.55 1.56 -25.51
N GLY A 140 -43.24 2.63 -24.78
CA GLY A 140 -41.84 3.01 -24.58
C GLY A 140 -41.61 4.49 -24.35
N LEU A 141 -40.37 4.91 -24.60
CA LEU A 141 -39.89 6.27 -24.42
C LEU A 141 -39.41 6.87 -25.74
N VAL A 142 -39.75 8.12 -25.99
CA VAL A 142 -39.27 8.88 -27.15
C VAL A 142 -38.50 10.10 -26.65
N ARG A 143 -37.29 10.32 -27.16
CA ARG A 143 -36.49 11.52 -26.82
C ARG A 143 -36.44 12.54 -27.94
N ARG A 144 -36.24 12.11 -29.18
CA ARG A 144 -36.06 13.02 -30.30
C ARG A 144 -36.43 12.37 -31.61
N ILE A 145 -37.04 13.14 -32.52
CA ILE A 145 -37.33 12.72 -33.88
C ILE A 145 -36.99 13.90 -34.81
N ARG A 146 -36.10 13.70 -35.78
CA ARG A 146 -35.70 14.75 -36.74
C ARG A 146 -36.09 14.35 -38.16
N ILE A 147 -36.46 15.37 -38.95
CA ILE A 147 -36.73 15.22 -40.38
C ILE A 147 -35.80 16.15 -41.14
N TYR A 148 -35.10 15.59 -42.12
CA TYR A 148 -34.13 16.27 -42.97
C TYR A 148 -34.68 16.45 -44.38
N ASN A 149 -34.41 17.61 -44.98
CA ASN A 149 -34.74 17.93 -46.37
C ASN A 149 -33.68 17.42 -47.39
N VAL A 150 -32.75 16.58 -46.93
CA VAL A 150 -31.67 15.97 -47.71
C VAL A 150 -31.52 14.48 -47.38
N PRO A 151 -31.00 13.66 -48.31
CA PRO A 151 -30.59 12.30 -48.00
C PRO A 151 -29.25 12.34 -47.25
N LEU A 152 -29.23 11.84 -46.02
CA LEU A 152 -28.00 11.73 -45.24
C LEU A 152 -27.09 10.65 -45.82
N SER A 153 -25.78 10.88 -45.82
CA SER A 153 -24.81 9.81 -46.09
C SER A 153 -24.74 8.85 -44.89
N ALA A 154 -24.23 7.63 -45.10
CA ALA A 154 -24.05 6.68 -43.99
C ALA A 154 -23.20 7.26 -42.84
N GLN A 155 -22.17 8.05 -43.18
CA GLN A 155 -21.36 8.75 -42.19
C GLN A 155 -22.17 9.84 -41.47
N ALA A 156 -22.94 10.65 -42.18
CA ALA A 156 -23.78 11.68 -41.56
C ALA A 156 -24.88 11.08 -40.66
N VAL A 157 -25.40 9.89 -40.99
CA VAL A 157 -26.34 9.16 -40.11
C VAL A 157 -25.65 8.79 -38.79
N LEU A 158 -24.42 8.29 -38.85
CA LEU A 158 -23.62 7.95 -37.67
C LEU A 158 -23.23 9.21 -36.88
N ASP A 159 -22.79 10.27 -37.54
CA ASP A 159 -22.39 11.53 -36.91
C ASP A 159 -23.59 12.19 -36.21
N ASN A 160 -24.75 12.23 -36.87
CA ASN A 160 -25.97 12.85 -36.33
C ASN A 160 -26.57 12.08 -35.15
N MET A 161 -26.24 10.79 -34.98
CA MET A 161 -26.72 9.97 -33.86
C MET A 161 -26.46 10.63 -32.50
N TYR A 162 -25.29 11.24 -32.34
CA TYR A 162 -24.89 11.98 -31.13
C TYR A 162 -24.48 13.44 -31.40
N GLY A 163 -24.32 13.81 -32.67
CA GLY A 163 -23.88 15.14 -33.09
C GLY A 163 -25.04 16.06 -33.49
N PRO A 164 -24.79 17.39 -33.50
CA PRO A 164 -25.74 18.33 -34.07
C PRO A 164 -25.85 18.11 -35.58
N PRO A 165 -27.07 18.19 -36.14
CA PRO A 165 -27.25 18.08 -37.58
C PRO A 165 -26.61 19.25 -38.32
N THR A 166 -26.14 19.02 -39.55
CA THR A 166 -25.58 20.07 -40.41
C THR A 166 -26.57 21.21 -40.60
N SER A 167 -26.11 22.46 -40.42
CA SER A 167 -26.96 23.64 -40.54
C SER A 167 -27.70 23.69 -41.88
N GLY A 168 -28.99 24.03 -41.85
CA GLY A 168 -29.85 24.14 -43.04
C GLY A 168 -30.44 22.82 -43.57
N THR A 169 -30.10 21.68 -42.97
CA THR A 169 -30.59 20.36 -43.43
C THR A 169 -31.90 19.91 -42.79
N LEU A 170 -32.34 20.53 -41.70
CA LEU A 170 -33.55 20.15 -40.97
C LEU A 170 -34.82 20.79 -41.54
N ALA A 171 -35.83 19.96 -41.75
CA ALA A 171 -37.22 20.39 -41.97
C ALA A 171 -38.01 20.48 -40.65
N ALA A 172 -37.72 19.61 -39.68
CA ALA A 172 -38.28 19.62 -38.32
C ALA A 172 -37.35 18.91 -37.33
N ASP A 173 -37.44 19.28 -36.04
CA ASP A 173 -36.65 18.71 -34.94
C ASP A 173 -37.53 18.60 -33.68
N PHE A 174 -38.28 17.51 -33.58
CA PHE A 174 -39.20 17.27 -32.49
C PHE A 174 -38.44 16.76 -31.26
N ASP A 175 -38.30 17.64 -30.26
CA ASP A 175 -37.59 17.41 -29.01
C ASP A 175 -38.60 17.08 -27.88
N PHE A 176 -38.56 15.82 -27.47
CA PHE A 176 -39.36 15.27 -26.36
C PHE A 176 -38.55 15.16 -25.06
N SER A 177 -37.31 15.68 -25.05
CA SER A 177 -36.45 15.74 -23.86
C SER A 177 -36.69 16.98 -22.99
N VAL A 178 -37.74 17.74 -23.29
CA VAL A 178 -38.19 18.91 -22.53
C VAL A 178 -39.69 18.83 -22.25
N ASN A 179 -40.13 19.51 -21.19
CA ASN A 179 -41.55 19.58 -20.79
C ASN A 179 -42.00 21.05 -20.68
N PRO A 180 -42.87 21.55 -21.59
CA PRO A 180 -43.55 20.83 -22.67
C PRO A 180 -42.64 20.50 -23.86
N ALA A 181 -42.97 19.45 -24.62
CA ALA A 181 -42.25 19.06 -25.84
C ALA A 181 -42.30 20.18 -26.91
N VAL A 182 -41.24 20.31 -27.71
CA VAL A 182 -41.07 21.42 -28.67
C VAL A 182 -40.51 20.95 -30.01
N ASP A 183 -40.93 21.57 -31.10
CA ASP A 183 -40.22 21.49 -32.38
C ASP A 183 -39.17 22.60 -32.45
N ARG A 184 -37.88 22.23 -32.46
CA ARG A 184 -36.73 23.14 -32.60
C ARG A 184 -36.40 23.45 -34.06
N GLY A 185 -37.14 22.87 -35.00
CA GLY A 185 -36.98 23.09 -36.43
C GLY A 185 -37.33 24.52 -36.84
N PRO A 186 -37.01 24.89 -38.10
CA PRO A 186 -37.17 26.26 -38.60
C PRO A 186 -38.62 26.78 -38.57
N PHE A 187 -39.61 25.89 -38.54
CA PHE A 187 -41.04 26.24 -38.56
C PHE A 187 -41.74 26.10 -37.20
N ALA A 188 -41.08 25.49 -36.20
CA ALA A 188 -41.56 25.34 -34.81
C ALA A 188 -43.03 24.89 -34.71
N TYR A 189 -43.38 23.76 -35.33
CA TYR A 189 -44.74 23.24 -35.33
C TYR A 189 -45.20 22.88 -33.89
N PRO A 190 -46.35 23.39 -33.41
CA PRO A 190 -46.85 23.04 -32.08
C PRO A 190 -47.13 21.53 -31.94
N ILE A 191 -46.74 20.95 -30.81
CA ILE A 191 -46.94 19.53 -30.46
C ILE A 191 -48.02 19.42 -29.39
N SER A 192 -48.95 18.49 -29.55
CA SER A 192 -50.00 18.16 -28.58
C SER A 192 -49.94 16.68 -28.18
N LEU A 193 -49.92 16.40 -26.88
CA LEU A 193 -49.99 15.04 -26.34
C LEU A 193 -51.45 14.54 -26.32
N GLN A 194 -51.66 13.25 -26.58
CA GLN A 194 -52.97 12.60 -26.69
C GLN A 194 -53.04 11.39 -25.74
N GLY A 195 -54.23 11.13 -25.19
CA GLY A 195 -54.44 10.03 -24.24
C GLY A 195 -53.67 10.23 -22.93
N SER A 196 -52.99 9.18 -22.47
CA SER A 196 -52.16 9.19 -21.26
C SER A 196 -50.71 9.63 -21.51
N ALA A 197 -50.39 10.17 -22.69
CA ALA A 197 -49.03 10.60 -23.02
C ALA A 197 -48.57 11.73 -22.08
N LEU A 198 -47.40 11.57 -21.45
CA LEU A 198 -46.80 12.63 -20.62
C LEU A 198 -45.27 12.60 -20.61
N ALA A 199 -44.66 13.73 -20.27
CA ALA A 199 -43.22 13.84 -20.06
C ALA A 199 -42.83 13.30 -18.68
N PHE A 200 -41.90 12.33 -18.64
CA PHE A 200 -41.36 11.75 -17.41
C PHE A 200 -39.87 12.03 -17.27
N LYS A 201 -39.41 12.21 -16.03
CA LYS A 201 -38.02 12.12 -15.61
C LYS A 201 -37.69 10.65 -15.35
N VAL A 202 -36.70 10.11 -16.04
CA VAL A 202 -36.15 8.77 -15.78
C VAL A 202 -34.96 8.95 -14.87
N SER A 203 -34.89 8.30 -13.70
CA SER A 203 -33.71 8.31 -12.82
C SER A 203 -33.05 6.94 -12.80
N PRO A 204 -31.89 6.73 -13.45
CA PRO A 204 -31.22 5.42 -13.52
C PRO A 204 -30.96 4.82 -12.13
N ALA A 205 -31.39 3.58 -11.93
CA ALA A 205 -31.32 2.85 -10.68
C ALA A 205 -31.67 1.36 -10.89
N ALA A 206 -31.28 0.51 -9.94
CA ALA A 206 -31.76 -0.86 -9.87
C ALA A 206 -33.15 -0.91 -9.24
N SER A 207 -34.10 -1.54 -9.93
CA SER A 207 -35.41 -1.92 -9.42
C SER A 207 -35.32 -3.32 -8.80
N LEU A 208 -35.80 -3.49 -7.58
CA LEU A 208 -35.72 -4.76 -6.87
C LEU A 208 -37.04 -5.54 -6.83
N GLY A 209 -38.18 -4.88 -7.07
CA GLY A 209 -39.49 -5.56 -7.09
C GLY A 209 -39.81 -6.32 -5.78
N THR A 210 -40.70 -7.31 -5.86
CA THR A 210 -41.23 -8.00 -4.67
C THR A 210 -40.24 -8.94 -4.00
N VAL A 211 -39.41 -9.63 -4.77
CA VAL A 211 -38.46 -10.64 -4.23
C VAL A 211 -37.02 -10.43 -4.71
N GLY A 212 -36.76 -9.42 -5.53
CA GLY A 212 -35.46 -9.20 -6.13
C GLY A 212 -34.45 -8.61 -5.16
N PHE A 213 -33.19 -8.98 -5.39
CA PHE A 213 -32.06 -8.48 -4.63
C PHE A 213 -30.80 -8.49 -5.50
N ILE A 214 -29.77 -7.84 -5.01
CA ILE A 214 -28.50 -7.68 -5.70
C ILE A 214 -27.42 -8.40 -4.92
N ARG A 215 -26.60 -9.18 -5.63
CA ARG A 215 -25.49 -9.93 -5.03
C ARG A 215 -24.19 -9.66 -5.80
N PRO A 216 -23.22 -8.95 -5.20
CA PRO A 216 -21.87 -8.88 -5.73
C PRO A 216 -21.26 -10.29 -5.81
N MET A 217 -20.97 -10.77 -7.01
CA MET A 217 -20.66 -12.18 -7.22
C MET A 217 -19.23 -12.51 -6.79
N GLY A 218 -19.09 -13.34 -5.75
CA GLY A 218 -17.81 -13.83 -5.25
C GLY A 218 -16.95 -12.76 -4.56
N GLU A 219 -17.51 -11.59 -4.28
CA GLU A 219 -16.81 -10.50 -3.62
C GLU A 219 -16.92 -10.65 -2.09
N LYS A 220 -15.87 -11.21 -1.49
CA LYS A 220 -15.82 -11.47 -0.03
C LYS A 220 -15.05 -10.42 0.78
N ALA A 221 -14.32 -9.53 0.11
CA ALA A 221 -13.40 -8.59 0.73
C ALA A 221 -14.07 -7.32 1.28
N VAL A 222 -15.20 -6.89 0.71
CA VAL A 222 -15.97 -5.73 1.17
C VAL A 222 -16.77 -6.14 2.39
N ASN A 223 -16.27 -5.82 3.59
CA ASN A 223 -16.72 -6.43 4.83
C ASN A 223 -16.77 -5.45 6.02
N PRO A 224 -17.59 -4.38 5.95
CA PRO A 224 -17.72 -3.43 7.04
C PRO A 224 -18.21 -4.10 8.33
N GLY A 225 -17.52 -3.84 9.45
CA GLY A 225 -17.83 -4.42 10.76
C GLY A 225 -17.32 -5.85 10.98
N GLY A 226 -16.64 -6.46 10.00
CA GLY A 226 -16.08 -7.81 10.13
C GLY A 226 -14.98 -7.90 11.19
N GLY A 227 -14.27 -6.79 11.43
CA GLY A 227 -13.21 -6.63 12.43
C GLY A 227 -13.71 -6.27 13.84
N GLN A 228 -15.02 -6.33 14.09
CA GLN A 228 -15.71 -5.99 15.35
C GLN A 228 -15.69 -4.52 15.77
N THR A 229 -14.54 -3.85 15.68
CA THR A 229 -14.34 -2.43 16.02
C THR A 229 -13.76 -1.64 14.86
N ASP A 230 -13.67 -2.24 13.67
CA ASP A 230 -13.22 -1.59 12.46
C ASP A 230 -14.17 -0.43 12.09
N PRO A 231 -13.62 0.77 11.80
CA PRO A 231 -14.44 1.88 11.40
C PRO A 231 -14.99 1.67 9.98
N TYR A 232 -16.19 2.18 9.72
CA TYR A 232 -16.79 2.08 8.39
C TYR A 232 -17.81 3.18 8.13
N THR A 233 -18.13 3.35 6.84
CA THR A 233 -19.32 4.06 6.36
C THR A 233 -20.02 3.24 5.28
N VAL A 234 -21.35 3.18 5.32
CA VAL A 234 -22.18 2.73 4.19
C VAL A 234 -23.16 3.84 3.86
N GLN A 235 -23.16 4.32 2.63
CA GLN A 235 -24.04 5.40 2.15
C GLN A 235 -24.75 5.01 0.86
N THR A 236 -26.01 5.38 0.72
CA THR A 236 -26.82 4.98 -0.43
C THR A 236 -27.99 5.92 -0.69
N TRP A 237 -28.37 6.03 -1.97
CA TRP A 237 -29.63 6.63 -2.40
C TRP A 237 -30.68 5.54 -2.62
N VAL A 238 -31.82 5.67 -1.94
CA VAL A 238 -32.93 4.72 -1.95
C VAL A 238 -34.26 5.41 -2.24
N TYR A 239 -35.13 4.74 -2.99
CA TYR A 239 -36.52 5.14 -3.21
C TYR A 239 -37.43 3.99 -2.80
N VAL A 240 -38.29 4.20 -1.81
CA VAL A 240 -39.27 3.19 -1.37
C VAL A 240 -40.55 3.39 -2.18
N ALA A 241 -40.94 2.39 -2.97
CA ALA A 241 -42.10 2.47 -3.86
C ALA A 241 -43.40 1.98 -3.21
N ALA A 242 -43.33 1.05 -2.25
CA ALA A 242 -44.52 0.47 -1.63
C ALA A 242 -44.31 0.06 -0.16
N ARG A 243 -45.42 -0.10 0.57
CA ARG A 243 -45.47 -0.45 2.00
C ARG A 243 -45.70 -1.95 2.28
N LEU A 244 -45.24 -2.82 1.38
CA LEU A 244 -45.60 -4.25 1.43
C LEU A 244 -44.90 -4.98 2.58
N ASN A 245 -43.63 -4.66 2.85
CA ASN A 245 -42.83 -5.32 3.88
C ASN A 245 -42.63 -4.38 5.09
N PRO A 246 -42.94 -4.83 6.34
CA PRO A 246 -42.74 -4.01 7.53
C PRO A 246 -41.26 -3.82 7.89
N VAL A 247 -40.37 -4.70 7.41
CA VAL A 247 -38.92 -4.54 7.48
C VAL A 247 -38.36 -4.74 6.07
N GLN A 248 -37.49 -3.84 5.62
CA GLN A 248 -36.85 -3.90 4.31
C GLN A 248 -35.35 -3.69 4.45
N ALA A 249 -34.54 -4.55 3.85
CA ALA A 249 -33.09 -4.44 3.91
C ALA A 249 -32.54 -3.62 2.74
N ILE A 250 -31.60 -2.72 3.01
CA ILE A 250 -30.89 -1.96 1.98
C ILE A 250 -29.52 -2.60 1.72
N PHE A 251 -28.75 -2.88 2.77
CA PHE A 251 -27.41 -3.47 2.69
C PHE A 251 -27.19 -4.42 3.86
N VAL A 252 -26.73 -5.64 3.59
CA VAL A 252 -26.45 -6.66 4.61
C VAL A 252 -25.21 -7.45 4.19
N ASN A 253 -24.16 -7.48 5.01
CA ASN A 253 -22.91 -8.22 4.70
C ASN A 253 -22.74 -9.54 5.47
N SER A 254 -23.67 -9.88 6.36
CA SER A 254 -23.72 -11.17 7.04
C SER A 254 -25.14 -11.59 7.41
N ASP A 255 -25.30 -12.84 7.83
CA ASP A 255 -26.57 -13.37 8.35
C ASP A 255 -26.98 -12.62 9.62
N LEU A 256 -28.20 -12.08 9.64
CA LEU A 256 -28.71 -11.28 10.76
C LEU A 256 -28.90 -12.08 12.05
N MET A 257 -28.94 -13.41 11.94
CA MET A 257 -29.03 -14.31 13.09
C MET A 257 -27.67 -14.61 13.72
N LEU A 258 -26.58 -14.19 13.07
CA LEU A 258 -25.22 -14.34 13.59
C LEU A 258 -24.79 -13.06 14.29
N ASP A 259 -23.95 -13.21 15.32
CA ASP A 259 -23.37 -12.09 16.03
C ASP A 259 -22.20 -11.44 15.26
N THR A 260 -22.31 -11.31 13.92
CA THR A 260 -21.25 -10.75 13.06
C THR A 260 -21.80 -9.88 11.92
N GLY A 261 -20.96 -9.03 11.34
CA GLY A 261 -21.33 -8.12 10.25
C GLY A 261 -22.28 -6.99 10.67
N ILE A 262 -22.88 -6.34 9.67
CA ILE A 262 -23.77 -5.18 9.83
C ILE A 262 -24.95 -5.24 8.86
N ALA A 263 -26.00 -4.50 9.21
CA ALA A 263 -27.19 -4.34 8.39
C ALA A 263 -27.71 -2.91 8.42
N LEU A 264 -28.02 -2.39 7.24
CA LEU A 264 -28.76 -1.14 7.05
C LEU A 264 -30.17 -1.51 6.56
N LEU A 265 -31.15 -1.27 7.42
CA LEU A 265 -32.54 -1.69 7.25
C LEU A 265 -33.50 -0.49 7.31
N LEU A 266 -34.73 -0.72 6.88
CA LEU A 266 -35.89 0.14 7.02
C LEU A 266 -36.96 -0.58 7.82
N GLN A 267 -37.55 0.07 8.80
CA GLN A 267 -38.64 -0.47 9.61
C GLN A 267 -39.87 0.45 9.52
N TYR A 268 -41.01 -0.12 9.15
CA TYR A 268 -42.24 0.64 8.97
C TYR A 268 -42.82 1.06 10.33
N ASP A 269 -43.03 2.37 10.50
CA ASP A 269 -43.71 2.93 11.64
C ASP A 269 -45.15 3.30 11.24
N ALA A 270 -46.10 2.45 11.65
CA ALA A 270 -47.51 2.62 11.32
C ALA A 270 -48.11 3.93 11.89
N THR A 271 -47.51 4.50 12.94
CA THR A 271 -48.02 5.73 13.57
C THR A 271 -47.80 6.97 12.70
N VAL A 272 -46.73 6.98 11.91
CA VAL A 272 -46.35 8.09 11.01
C VAL A 272 -46.42 7.71 9.53
N SER A 273 -46.87 6.48 9.22
CA SER A 273 -47.04 5.99 7.85
C SER A 273 -45.78 6.10 6.97
N ALA A 274 -44.61 5.90 7.57
CA ALA A 274 -43.32 6.06 6.93
C ALA A 274 -42.29 5.06 7.51
N TYR A 275 -41.14 4.92 6.83
CA TYR A 275 -40.07 4.03 7.29
C TYR A 275 -39.07 4.79 8.17
N ARG A 276 -38.56 4.12 9.21
CA ARG A 276 -37.38 4.54 9.97
C ARG A 276 -36.17 3.75 9.50
N VAL A 277 -34.99 4.36 9.52
CA VAL A 277 -33.72 3.69 9.21
C VAL A 277 -33.21 2.98 10.46
N VAL A 278 -32.73 1.76 10.31
CA VAL A 278 -32.11 0.98 11.38
C VAL A 278 -30.70 0.61 10.94
N SER A 279 -29.71 0.96 11.77
CA SER A 279 -28.33 0.49 11.64
C SER A 279 -28.07 -0.55 12.72
N GLN A 280 -27.81 -1.78 12.31
CA GLN A 280 -27.60 -2.92 13.19
C GLN A 280 -26.18 -3.48 13.00
N ARG A 281 -25.55 -3.91 14.10
CA ARG A 281 -24.21 -4.50 14.14
C ARG A 281 -24.29 -5.87 14.85
N GLY A 282 -24.02 -6.98 14.16
CA GLY A 282 -24.29 -8.32 14.70
C GLY A 282 -25.79 -8.65 14.79
N SER A 283 -26.18 -9.49 15.76
CA SER A 283 -27.55 -10.02 15.87
C SER A 283 -28.57 -8.98 16.36
N ASP A 284 -29.84 -9.17 15.97
CA ASP A 284 -31.00 -8.40 16.43
C ASP A 284 -31.43 -8.72 17.88
N SER A 285 -30.86 -9.77 18.47
CA SER A 285 -31.14 -10.21 19.85
C SER A 285 -30.52 -9.30 20.92
N ASP A 286 -29.57 -8.43 20.57
CA ASP A 286 -28.96 -7.45 21.47
C ASP A 286 -29.36 -6.01 21.10
N SER A 287 -30.29 -5.44 21.88
CA SER A 287 -30.74 -4.04 21.71
C SER A 287 -29.60 -3.00 21.81
N GLY A 288 -28.45 -3.37 22.41
CA GLY A 288 -27.25 -2.55 22.49
C GLY A 288 -26.56 -2.32 21.14
N GLN A 289 -26.83 -3.16 20.14
CA GLN A 289 -26.13 -3.16 18.86
C GLN A 289 -26.96 -2.61 17.67
N SER A 290 -28.22 -2.23 17.90
CA SER A 290 -29.11 -1.68 16.87
C SER A 290 -29.57 -0.26 17.18
N LEU A 291 -29.47 0.65 16.22
CA LEU A 291 -29.79 2.07 16.33
C LEU A 291 -30.90 2.42 15.33
N THR A 292 -32.01 3.02 15.81
CA THR A 292 -33.16 3.39 14.96
C THR A 292 -33.29 4.91 14.80
N SER A 293 -33.51 5.42 13.60
CA SER A 293 -33.64 6.86 13.35
C SER A 293 -34.85 7.50 14.03
N SER A 294 -34.73 8.78 14.37
CA SER A 294 -35.82 9.65 14.83
C SER A 294 -36.62 10.23 13.66
N GLY A 295 -35.95 10.56 12.55
CA GLY A 295 -36.54 10.94 11.28
C GLY A 295 -37.06 9.73 10.49
N THR A 296 -37.78 10.03 9.41
CA THR A 296 -38.51 9.05 8.59
C THR A 296 -38.24 9.25 7.10
N ILE A 297 -38.37 8.17 6.33
CA ILE A 297 -38.34 8.14 4.87
C ILE A 297 -39.76 7.89 4.36
N PRO A 298 -40.39 8.88 3.72
CA PRO A 298 -41.69 8.70 3.07
C PRO A 298 -41.60 7.76 1.87
N VAL A 299 -42.72 7.11 1.55
CA VAL A 299 -42.86 6.34 0.31
C VAL A 299 -43.00 7.31 -0.86
N GLY A 300 -42.40 6.98 -2.01
CA GLY A 300 -42.53 7.74 -3.23
C GLY A 300 -41.51 8.87 -3.41
N VAL A 301 -40.47 8.93 -2.58
CA VAL A 301 -39.41 9.94 -2.67
C VAL A 301 -38.03 9.30 -2.55
N TRP A 302 -37.05 9.91 -3.22
CA TRP A 302 -35.64 9.57 -3.05
C TRP A 302 -35.13 10.11 -1.71
N ALA A 303 -34.40 9.28 -0.98
CA ALA A 303 -33.69 9.67 0.24
C ALA A 303 -32.24 9.16 0.19
N ASN A 304 -31.31 9.97 0.68
CA ASN A 304 -29.96 9.49 0.97
C ASN A 304 -29.89 9.03 2.42
N VAL A 305 -29.35 7.84 2.66
CA VAL A 305 -29.17 7.28 3.99
C VAL A 305 -27.71 6.87 4.16
N ALA A 306 -27.15 7.14 5.33
CA ALA A 306 -25.82 6.66 5.68
C ALA A 306 -25.76 6.15 7.11
N THR A 307 -24.92 5.15 7.33
CA THR A 307 -24.50 4.70 8.66
C THR A 307 -22.99 4.80 8.79
N THR A 308 -22.50 5.31 9.92
CA THR A 308 -21.06 5.35 10.23
C THR A 308 -20.77 4.70 11.58
N PHE A 309 -19.58 4.12 11.71
CA PHE A 309 -19.05 3.65 12.98
C PHE A 309 -17.56 4.00 13.06
N ASP A 310 -17.13 4.70 14.11
CA ASP A 310 -15.74 5.19 14.24
C ASP A 310 -14.84 4.30 15.11
N GLY A 311 -15.31 3.12 15.50
CA GLY A 311 -14.68 2.25 16.48
C GLY A 311 -15.35 2.29 17.86
N VAL A 312 -16.13 3.33 18.15
CA VAL A 312 -16.83 3.53 19.44
C VAL A 312 -18.29 3.94 19.26
N THR A 313 -18.57 4.79 18.28
CA THR A 313 -19.84 5.50 18.13
C THR A 313 -20.50 5.13 16.81
N LEU A 314 -21.73 4.63 16.87
CA LEU A 314 -22.58 4.34 15.71
C LEU A 314 -23.49 5.54 15.44
N SER A 315 -23.57 5.98 14.18
CA SER A 315 -24.37 7.15 13.78
C SER A 315 -25.19 6.90 12.51
N ILE A 316 -26.37 7.50 12.43
CA ILE A 316 -27.26 7.48 11.26
C ILE A 316 -27.44 8.89 10.71
N TYR A 317 -27.35 9.03 9.39
CA TYR A 317 -27.59 10.26 8.67
C TYR A 317 -28.73 10.09 7.67
N LEU A 318 -29.64 11.07 7.63
CA LEU A 318 -30.74 11.15 6.67
C LEU A 318 -30.58 12.42 5.83
N ASN A 319 -30.50 12.26 4.51
CA ASN A 319 -30.27 13.34 3.54
C ASN A 319 -29.08 14.23 3.93
N GLY A 320 -27.99 13.60 4.41
CA GLY A 320 -26.75 14.27 4.79
C GLY A 320 -26.75 14.91 6.18
N VAL A 321 -27.89 14.89 6.90
CA VAL A 321 -28.00 15.44 8.26
C VAL A 321 -27.90 14.31 9.29
N LEU A 322 -27.06 14.50 10.32
CA LEU A 322 -26.97 13.57 11.44
C LEU A 322 -28.32 13.51 12.17
N ASP A 323 -28.90 12.31 12.24
CA ASP A 323 -30.21 12.10 12.87
C ASP A 323 -30.07 11.51 14.29
N ARG A 324 -29.27 10.46 14.45
CA ARG A 324 -29.07 9.80 15.74
C ARG A 324 -27.65 9.25 15.86
N THR A 325 -27.15 9.20 17.09
CA THR A 325 -25.86 8.61 17.43
C THR A 325 -25.94 7.84 18.75
N ARG A 326 -25.08 6.84 18.96
CA ARG A 326 -24.98 6.08 20.21
C ARG A 326 -23.61 5.41 20.32
N VAL A 327 -23.07 5.35 21.53
CA VAL A 327 -21.93 4.47 21.84
C VAL A 327 -22.35 3.01 21.67
N CYS A 328 -21.57 2.25 20.91
CA CYS A 328 -21.88 0.86 20.56
C CYS A 328 -20.70 -0.03 20.95
N ALA A 329 -20.98 -1.16 21.61
CA ALA A 329 -19.94 -2.13 21.95
C ALA A 329 -19.38 -2.81 20.67
N PRO A 330 -18.22 -3.49 20.75
CA PRO A 330 -17.74 -4.34 19.66
C PRO A 330 -18.80 -5.36 19.23
N ILE A 331 -18.79 -5.75 17.95
CA ILE A 331 -19.62 -6.87 17.48
C ILE A 331 -19.11 -8.17 18.12
N PRO A 332 -19.98 -9.07 18.63
CA PRO A 332 -19.50 -10.19 19.44
C PRO A 332 -18.64 -11.21 18.71
N LEU A 333 -18.83 -11.43 17.40
CA LEU A 333 -18.07 -12.38 16.59
C LEU A 333 -17.33 -11.70 15.43
N TYR A 334 -16.06 -12.09 15.29
CA TYR A 334 -15.23 -11.71 14.15
C TYR A 334 -15.62 -12.51 12.91
N SER A 335 -15.70 -11.86 11.76
CA SER A 335 -15.84 -12.53 10.46
C SER A 335 -14.84 -11.95 9.47
N GLN A 336 -14.00 -12.82 8.91
CA GLN A 336 -13.00 -12.44 7.92
C GLN A 336 -13.62 -12.16 6.54
N PHE A 337 -14.80 -12.72 6.26
CA PHE A 337 -15.42 -12.67 4.93
C PHE A 337 -16.86 -12.20 4.99
N SER A 338 -17.25 -11.47 3.95
CA SER A 338 -18.61 -10.99 3.71
C SER A 338 -19.42 -11.95 2.85
N ASP A 339 -20.74 -12.00 3.08
CA ASP A 339 -21.74 -12.65 2.22
C ASP A 339 -22.73 -11.63 1.64
N LEU A 340 -22.23 -10.43 1.32
CA LEU A 340 -22.97 -9.24 0.90
C LEU A 340 -24.17 -9.47 -0.03
N VAL A 341 -25.32 -8.93 0.41
CA VAL A 341 -26.55 -8.73 -0.36
C VAL A 341 -27.03 -7.28 -0.20
N ILE A 342 -27.45 -6.69 -1.32
CA ILE A 342 -28.10 -5.38 -1.37
C ILE A 342 -29.59 -5.61 -1.67
N GLY A 343 -30.47 -5.04 -0.86
CA GLY A 343 -31.91 -5.10 -1.07
C GLY A 343 -32.65 -6.28 -0.45
N ALA A 344 -31.98 -7.17 0.29
CA ALA A 344 -32.61 -8.25 1.06
C ALA A 344 -31.76 -8.59 2.29
N ALA A 345 -32.39 -9.13 3.35
CA ALA A 345 -31.65 -9.65 4.49
C ALA A 345 -31.15 -11.07 4.23
N ILE A 346 -30.13 -11.48 4.97
CA ILE A 346 -29.65 -12.87 5.00
C ILE A 346 -30.15 -13.50 6.29
N ALA A 347 -30.83 -14.63 6.17
CA ALA A 347 -31.27 -15.45 7.31
C ALA A 347 -30.97 -16.91 6.98
N GLN A 348 -30.31 -17.62 7.90
CA GLN A 348 -29.86 -19.00 7.72
C GLN A 348 -29.01 -19.19 6.44
N GLY A 349 -28.15 -18.20 6.14
CA GLY A 349 -27.26 -18.20 4.98
C GLY A 349 -27.93 -17.93 3.63
N VAL A 350 -29.22 -17.60 3.60
CA VAL A 350 -29.99 -17.38 2.36
C VAL A 350 -30.65 -16.00 2.38
N ALA A 351 -30.74 -15.37 1.21
CA ALA A 351 -31.47 -14.11 1.07
C ALA A 351 -32.98 -14.33 1.32
N SER A 352 -33.57 -13.52 2.19
CA SER A 352 -34.98 -13.63 2.56
C SER A 352 -35.86 -12.75 1.69
N GLY A 353 -36.82 -13.36 0.98
CA GLY A 353 -37.85 -12.64 0.23
C GLY A 353 -38.85 -11.85 1.10
N ALA A 354 -38.86 -12.06 2.42
CA ALA A 354 -39.75 -11.37 3.35
C ALA A 354 -39.24 -9.98 3.78
N THR A 355 -37.97 -9.68 3.53
CA THR A 355 -37.31 -8.41 3.92
C THR A 355 -36.77 -7.64 2.73
N THR A 356 -37.24 -7.95 1.53
CA THR A 356 -36.79 -7.32 0.29
C THR A 356 -37.21 -5.85 0.23
N LEU A 357 -36.30 -5.00 -0.25
CA LEU A 357 -36.59 -3.60 -0.51
C LEU A 357 -37.55 -3.48 -1.70
N GLN A 358 -38.69 -2.85 -1.44
CA GLN A 358 -39.75 -2.59 -2.39
C GLN A 358 -39.52 -1.24 -3.04
N GLY A 359 -38.58 -1.19 -3.98
CA GLY A 359 -38.28 0.06 -4.68
C GLY A 359 -36.95 0.03 -5.43
N TYR A 360 -36.27 1.16 -5.39
CA TYR A 360 -35.08 1.41 -6.19
C TYR A 360 -33.87 1.75 -5.34
N VAL A 361 -32.70 1.27 -5.75
CA VAL A 361 -31.39 1.67 -5.23
C VAL A 361 -30.59 2.25 -6.38
N ARG A 362 -30.11 3.49 -6.24
CA ARG A 362 -29.29 4.13 -7.28
C ARG A 362 -27.83 3.71 -7.16
N GLU A 363 -27.30 3.72 -5.93
CA GLU A 363 -25.92 3.35 -5.65
C GLU A 363 -25.73 2.99 -4.17
N VAL A 364 -24.67 2.23 -3.87
CA VAL A 364 -24.21 1.96 -2.50
C VAL A 364 -22.69 2.10 -2.45
N ASP A 365 -22.22 3.01 -1.61
CA ASP A 365 -20.80 3.26 -1.39
C ASP A 365 -20.39 2.75 0.00
N VAL A 366 -19.24 2.09 0.09
CA VAL A 366 -18.70 1.48 1.31
C VAL A 366 -17.27 1.99 1.54
N TRP A 367 -17.01 2.53 2.72
CA TRP A 367 -15.69 3.02 3.13
C TRP A 367 -15.19 2.31 4.38
N SER A 368 -13.87 2.14 4.47
CA SER A 368 -13.15 1.59 5.63
C SER A 368 -12.89 2.61 6.74
N VAL A 369 -13.58 3.76 6.69
CA VAL A 369 -13.48 4.84 7.67
C VAL A 369 -14.86 5.40 7.98
N ALA A 370 -15.02 5.98 9.18
CA ALA A 370 -16.19 6.79 9.52
C ALA A 370 -16.07 8.16 8.85
N LEU A 371 -16.92 8.43 7.86
CA LEU A 371 -16.95 9.72 7.18
C LEU A 371 -17.53 10.81 8.09
N SER A 372 -17.01 12.02 7.92
CA SER A 372 -17.59 13.21 8.55
C SER A 372 -18.94 13.57 7.92
N ALA A 373 -19.79 14.29 8.65
CA ALA A 373 -21.06 14.81 8.11
C ALA A 373 -20.87 15.62 6.81
N ALA A 374 -19.79 16.41 6.74
CA ALA A 374 -19.46 17.17 5.53
C ALA A 374 -19.10 16.25 4.36
N SER A 375 -18.30 15.21 4.60
CA SER A 375 -17.95 14.21 3.59
C SER A 375 -19.18 13.45 3.08
N ILE A 376 -20.12 13.11 3.97
CA ILE A 376 -21.39 12.48 3.60
C ILE A 376 -22.18 13.40 2.64
N VAL A 377 -22.30 14.69 2.97
CA VAL A 377 -22.97 15.68 2.10
C VAL A 377 -22.24 15.83 0.76
N THR A 378 -20.91 15.88 0.76
CA THR A 378 -20.13 15.92 -0.48
C THR A 378 -20.39 14.68 -1.35
N ASN A 379 -20.38 13.49 -0.75
CA ASN A 379 -20.59 12.23 -1.47
C ASN A 379 -22.05 12.01 -1.89
N MET A 380 -23.00 12.78 -1.38
CA MET A 380 -24.35 12.87 -1.97
C MET A 380 -24.35 13.61 -3.30
N ALA A 381 -23.47 14.61 -3.42
CA ALA A 381 -23.46 15.57 -4.51
C ALA A 381 -22.44 15.23 -5.60
N VAL A 382 -21.42 14.42 -5.33
CA VAL A 382 -20.36 14.06 -6.30
C VAL A 382 -20.05 12.57 -6.15
N PRO A 383 -19.74 11.82 -7.23
CA PRO A 383 -19.26 10.45 -7.10
C PRO A 383 -18.01 10.38 -6.22
N PRO A 384 -17.85 9.32 -5.40
CA PRO A 384 -16.64 9.17 -4.61
C PRO A 384 -15.41 9.02 -5.51
N ASP A 385 -14.27 9.52 -5.05
CA ASP A 385 -12.98 9.31 -5.71
C ASP A 385 -12.64 7.82 -5.69
N LEU A 386 -12.64 7.20 -6.87
CA LEU A 386 -12.38 5.77 -7.05
C LEU A 386 -10.92 5.38 -6.73
N GLU A 387 -10.02 6.35 -6.62
CA GLU A 387 -8.63 6.16 -6.22
C GLU A 387 -8.42 6.28 -4.70
N SER A 388 -9.47 6.66 -3.95
CA SER A 388 -9.40 6.78 -2.50
C SER A 388 -9.07 5.43 -1.85
N VAL A 389 -7.95 5.38 -1.11
CA VAL A 389 -7.53 4.21 -0.33
C VAL A 389 -8.54 3.79 0.75
N SER A 390 -9.47 4.67 1.10
CA SER A 390 -10.51 4.43 2.10
C SER A 390 -11.84 3.95 1.52
N LEU A 391 -12.01 3.98 0.19
CA LEU A 391 -13.20 3.49 -0.50
C LEU A 391 -13.03 2.01 -0.83
N GLU A 392 -13.82 1.14 -0.20
CA GLU A 392 -13.78 -0.30 -0.43
C GLU A 392 -14.65 -0.72 -1.62
N ALA A 393 -15.80 -0.06 -1.79
CA ALA A 393 -16.70 -0.34 -2.89
C ALA A 393 -17.54 0.89 -3.29
N ALA A 394 -17.84 0.97 -4.58
CA ALA A 394 -18.82 1.88 -5.15
C ALA A 394 -19.73 1.09 -6.11
N TYR A 395 -20.87 0.63 -5.61
CA TYR A 395 -21.85 -0.14 -6.36
C TYR A 395 -22.82 0.81 -7.05
N VAL A 396 -22.62 1.08 -8.34
CA VAL A 396 -23.44 2.03 -9.10
C VAL A 396 -24.40 1.29 -10.03
N PHE A 397 -25.69 1.62 -9.95
CA PHE A 397 -26.77 0.97 -10.71
C PHE A 397 -27.34 1.82 -11.85
N SER A 398 -26.61 2.86 -12.27
CA SER A 398 -26.96 3.67 -13.44
C SER A 398 -26.44 3.09 -14.76
N ASN A 399 -25.55 2.09 -14.71
CA ASN A 399 -24.82 1.57 -15.87
C ASN A 399 -25.06 0.07 -16.02
N SER A 400 -25.20 -0.42 -17.26
CA SER A 400 -25.28 -1.84 -17.58
C SER A 400 -24.02 -2.30 -18.33
N PRO A 401 -23.34 -3.39 -17.91
CA PRO A 401 -23.63 -4.20 -16.73
C PRO A 401 -23.19 -3.52 -15.42
N ALA A 402 -23.96 -3.73 -14.35
CA ALA A 402 -23.64 -3.19 -13.03
C ALA A 402 -22.37 -3.84 -12.44
N ARG A 403 -21.52 -3.03 -11.82
CA ARG A 403 -20.21 -3.43 -11.26
C ARG A 403 -19.88 -2.62 -10.02
N ASN A 404 -19.05 -3.19 -9.14
CA ASN A 404 -18.27 -2.38 -8.21
C ASN A 404 -17.26 -1.56 -9.02
N GLN A 405 -17.33 -0.22 -8.94
CA GLN A 405 -16.47 0.67 -9.71
C GLN A 405 -15.01 0.69 -9.23
N VAL A 406 -14.75 0.27 -7.98
CA VAL A 406 -13.40 0.26 -7.40
C VAL A 406 -12.54 -0.87 -7.98
N ASN A 407 -13.11 -2.07 -8.10
CA ASN A 407 -12.36 -3.28 -8.45
C ASN A 407 -12.90 -4.02 -9.70
N GLY A 408 -14.04 -3.59 -10.24
CA GLY A 408 -14.66 -4.17 -11.42
C GLY A 408 -15.44 -5.47 -11.18
N HIS A 409 -15.59 -5.92 -9.92
CA HIS A 409 -16.33 -7.14 -9.60
C HIS A 409 -17.76 -7.09 -10.18
N PRO A 410 -18.21 -8.18 -10.81
CA PRO A 410 -19.53 -8.21 -11.41
C PRO A 410 -20.61 -8.25 -10.33
N ILE A 411 -21.68 -7.51 -10.57
CA ILE A 411 -22.87 -7.54 -9.75
C ILE A 411 -23.90 -8.46 -10.39
N GLY A 412 -24.38 -9.44 -9.63
CA GLY A 412 -25.52 -10.27 -10.01
C GLY A 412 -26.84 -9.60 -9.61
N LEU A 413 -27.78 -9.54 -10.54
CA LEU A 413 -29.17 -9.18 -10.27
C LEU A 413 -29.97 -10.49 -10.14
N ALA A 414 -30.61 -10.71 -8.99
CA ALA A 414 -31.29 -11.96 -8.67
C ALA A 414 -32.80 -11.75 -8.52
N GLU A 415 -33.57 -12.83 -8.75
CA GLU A 415 -35.00 -12.91 -8.44
C GLU A 415 -35.85 -11.74 -8.97
N GLY A 416 -35.57 -11.30 -10.20
CA GLY A 416 -36.32 -10.24 -10.88
C GLY A 416 -35.81 -8.81 -10.67
N ALA A 417 -34.65 -8.63 -10.02
CA ALA A 417 -33.98 -7.34 -9.99
C ALA A 417 -33.54 -6.92 -11.42
N VAL A 418 -33.80 -5.67 -11.81
CA VAL A 418 -33.51 -5.14 -13.16
C VAL A 418 -32.97 -3.70 -13.11
N LEU A 419 -32.15 -3.32 -14.07
CA LEU A 419 -31.69 -1.93 -14.25
C LEU A 419 -32.67 -1.18 -15.16
N SER A 420 -33.78 -0.69 -14.61
CA SER A 420 -34.83 -0.03 -15.41
C SER A 420 -34.91 1.48 -15.18
N GLY A 421 -34.31 1.99 -14.09
CA GLY A 421 -34.51 3.35 -13.60
C GLY A 421 -35.90 3.56 -12.97
N GLN A 422 -36.02 4.61 -12.15
CA GLN A 422 -37.27 5.05 -11.53
C GLN A 422 -37.92 6.13 -12.41
N LEU A 423 -39.21 5.98 -12.74
CA LEU A 423 -39.98 6.94 -13.53
C LEU A 423 -40.76 7.88 -12.61
N GLY A 424 -40.59 9.20 -12.78
CA GLY A 424 -41.38 10.23 -12.08
C GLY A 424 -41.82 11.37 -13.00
N PRO A 425 -42.90 12.12 -12.68
CA PRO A 425 -43.35 13.23 -13.52
C PRO A 425 -42.23 14.26 -13.72
N ALA A 426 -42.00 14.67 -14.96
CA ALA A 426 -41.00 15.70 -15.26
C ALA A 426 -41.51 17.09 -14.81
N PRO A 427 -40.73 17.87 -14.05
CA PRO A 427 -41.10 19.25 -13.75
C PRO A 427 -41.18 20.08 -15.04
N VAL A 428 -42.11 21.05 -15.09
CA VAL A 428 -42.19 22.01 -16.21
C VAL A 428 -40.91 22.85 -16.19
N SER A 429 -40.13 22.83 -17.26
CA SER A 429 -38.89 23.59 -17.35
C SER A 429 -39.00 24.71 -18.39
N ALA A 430 -38.57 25.92 -18.01
CA ALA A 430 -38.34 26.99 -18.98
C ALA A 430 -37.06 26.63 -19.72
N GLY A 431 -37.20 26.27 -21.01
CA GLY A 431 -36.15 25.77 -21.91
C GLY A 431 -34.71 26.01 -21.47
N VAL A 432 -34.13 24.99 -20.82
CA VAL A 432 -32.68 24.93 -20.61
C VAL A 432 -32.07 24.42 -21.93
N PRO A 433 -31.05 25.08 -22.51
CA PRO A 433 -30.28 24.50 -23.61
C PRO A 433 -29.75 23.14 -23.15
N MET A 434 -29.72 22.14 -24.03
CA MET A 434 -29.15 20.84 -23.67
C MET A 434 -27.81 21.07 -22.95
N ALA A 435 -27.67 20.51 -21.74
CA ALA A 435 -26.34 20.08 -21.33
C ALA A 435 -25.88 19.16 -22.46
N VAL A 436 -24.73 19.51 -23.07
CA VAL A 436 -24.06 18.67 -24.06
C VAL A 436 -24.13 17.26 -23.50
N GLU A 437 -24.91 16.40 -24.15
CA GLU A 437 -24.90 14.99 -23.84
C GLU A 437 -23.45 14.60 -24.10
N GLU A 438 -22.72 14.37 -23.01
CA GLU A 438 -21.28 14.14 -23.07
C GLU A 438 -21.13 12.94 -23.98
N ALA A 439 -20.61 13.20 -25.18
CA ALA A 439 -20.38 12.18 -26.16
C ALA A 439 -19.58 11.07 -25.46
N PRO A 440 -19.87 9.78 -25.70
CA PRO A 440 -18.76 8.84 -25.71
C PRO A 440 -17.71 9.50 -26.61
N PRO A 441 -16.48 9.72 -26.13
CA PRO A 441 -15.50 10.50 -26.86
C PRO A 441 -15.44 10.00 -28.31
N PRO A 442 -15.60 10.89 -29.33
CA PRO A 442 -15.44 10.46 -30.71
C PRO A 442 -14.04 9.82 -30.86
N PRO A 443 -13.93 8.74 -31.64
CA PRO A 443 -12.73 7.93 -31.70
C PRO A 443 -11.57 8.82 -32.13
N MET A 444 -10.54 8.89 -31.30
CA MET A 444 -9.22 9.52 -31.52
C MET A 444 -8.90 9.82 -33.00
N GLY A 445 -9.47 10.88 -33.55
CA GLY A 445 -9.33 11.20 -34.96
C GLY A 445 -8.19 12.18 -35.14
N LEU A 446 -7.15 11.78 -35.87
CA LEU A 446 -6.19 12.72 -36.44
C LEU A 446 -6.76 13.23 -37.78
N ASP A 447 -6.33 14.41 -38.19
CA ASP A 447 -6.61 14.92 -39.53
C ASP A 447 -6.21 13.85 -40.60
N PRO A 448 -7.08 13.53 -41.59
CA PRO A 448 -6.82 12.49 -42.57
C PRO A 448 -5.56 12.71 -43.42
N ASP A 449 -5.24 13.96 -43.76
CA ASP A 449 -4.05 14.28 -44.57
C ASP A 449 -2.78 14.08 -43.73
N LEU A 450 -2.82 14.50 -42.46
CA LEU A 450 -1.74 14.23 -41.51
C LEU A 450 -1.56 12.73 -41.25
N MET A 451 -2.64 11.96 -41.13
CA MET A 451 -2.57 10.50 -40.98
C MET A 451 -1.98 9.81 -42.21
N ALA A 452 -2.25 10.33 -43.41
CA ALA A 452 -1.65 9.84 -44.66
C ALA A 452 -0.15 10.14 -44.72
N GLU A 453 0.28 11.33 -44.27
CA GLU A 453 1.69 11.71 -44.16
C GLU A 453 2.46 10.79 -43.20
N LEU A 454 1.94 10.59 -41.98
CA LEU A 454 2.54 9.70 -40.98
C LEU A 454 2.69 8.26 -41.51
N ARG A 455 1.68 7.79 -42.26
CA ARG A 455 1.69 6.45 -42.87
C ARG A 455 2.71 6.34 -44.01
N ALA A 456 2.89 7.40 -44.80
CA ALA A 456 3.86 7.44 -45.90
C ALA A 456 5.31 7.54 -45.40
N GLY A 457 5.54 8.16 -44.24
CA GLY A 457 6.85 8.36 -43.64
C GLY A 457 7.42 7.17 -42.85
N LEU A 458 6.77 5.99 -42.85
CA LEU A 458 7.26 4.83 -42.11
C LEU A 458 8.52 4.24 -42.77
N ASP A 459 9.66 4.33 -42.08
CA ASP A 459 10.93 3.72 -42.48
C ASP A 459 11.60 3.01 -41.30
N PHE A 460 11.78 1.69 -41.43
CA PHE A 460 12.45 0.83 -40.44
C PHE A 460 13.64 0.08 -41.05
N SER A 461 14.04 0.42 -42.27
CA SER A 461 15.06 -0.31 -43.03
C SER A 461 16.40 -0.38 -42.28
N ASP A 462 16.90 0.77 -41.82
CA ASP A 462 18.14 0.89 -41.04
C ASP A 462 18.05 0.19 -39.68
N LEU A 463 16.90 0.26 -38.99
CA LEU A 463 16.69 -0.45 -37.72
C LEU A 463 16.78 -1.97 -37.91
N VAL A 464 16.13 -2.50 -38.95
CA VAL A 464 16.13 -3.95 -39.25
C VAL A 464 17.50 -4.43 -39.74
N GLU A 465 18.26 -3.57 -40.45
CA GLU A 465 19.63 -3.87 -40.87
C GLU A 465 20.58 -3.94 -39.68
N ARG A 466 20.59 -2.91 -38.81
CA ARG A 466 21.46 -2.85 -37.63
C ARG A 466 21.18 -3.95 -36.61
N HIS A 467 19.92 -4.35 -36.47
CA HIS A 467 19.47 -5.36 -35.48
C HIS A 467 19.13 -6.72 -36.11
N ALA A 468 19.66 -7.01 -37.30
CA ALA A 468 19.44 -8.26 -38.02
C ALA A 468 19.62 -9.51 -37.13
N ALA A 469 20.68 -9.53 -36.33
CA ALA A 469 21.01 -10.64 -35.43
C ALA A 469 19.99 -10.85 -34.31
N ASP A 470 19.36 -9.78 -33.82
CA ASP A 470 18.33 -9.86 -32.76
C ASP A 470 17.06 -10.54 -33.31
N PHE A 471 16.64 -10.16 -34.53
CA PHE A 471 15.52 -10.80 -35.21
C PHE A 471 15.81 -12.26 -35.57
N ASP A 472 17.04 -12.58 -36.03
CA ASP A 472 17.44 -13.95 -36.36
C ASP A 472 17.47 -14.84 -35.11
N ALA A 473 17.95 -14.31 -33.97
CA ALA A 473 17.94 -15.03 -32.70
C ALA A 473 16.51 -15.32 -32.19
N ALA A 474 15.58 -14.38 -32.34
CA ALA A 474 14.17 -14.59 -31.98
C ALA A 474 13.50 -15.63 -32.90
N MET A 475 13.79 -15.58 -34.21
CA MET A 475 13.31 -16.55 -35.19
C MET A 475 13.83 -17.97 -34.88
N ASP A 476 15.14 -18.13 -34.63
CA ASP A 476 15.74 -19.42 -34.32
C ASP A 476 15.16 -20.02 -33.03
N ALA A 477 14.91 -19.20 -32.01
CA ALA A 477 14.30 -19.63 -30.76
C ALA A 477 12.85 -20.14 -30.95
N ASP A 478 12.04 -19.49 -31.79
CA ASP A 478 10.70 -20.00 -32.13
C ASP A 478 10.78 -21.28 -32.98
N ILE A 479 11.74 -21.41 -33.90
CA ILE A 479 11.89 -22.63 -34.72
C ILE A 479 12.23 -23.83 -33.83
N VAL A 480 13.19 -23.68 -32.91
CA VAL A 480 13.62 -24.77 -32.01
C VAL A 480 12.52 -25.19 -31.02
N ALA A 481 11.54 -24.33 -30.76
CA ALA A 481 10.41 -24.66 -29.89
C ALA A 481 9.47 -25.74 -30.46
N PHE A 482 9.58 -26.09 -31.76
CA PHE A 482 8.76 -27.10 -32.42
C PHE A 482 9.60 -28.30 -32.88
N ALA A 483 9.06 -29.51 -32.69
CA ALA A 483 9.72 -30.75 -33.07
C ALA A 483 9.40 -31.22 -34.51
N ASP A 484 8.26 -30.83 -35.08
CA ASP A 484 7.87 -31.22 -36.45
C ASP A 484 8.56 -30.32 -37.49
N PRO A 485 9.32 -30.87 -38.45
CA PRO A 485 9.96 -30.10 -39.52
C PRO A 485 9.00 -29.24 -40.35
N ARG A 486 7.74 -29.64 -40.52
CA ARG A 486 6.74 -28.84 -41.27
C ARG A 486 6.35 -27.58 -40.52
N ASP A 487 6.23 -27.67 -39.19
CA ASP A 487 5.92 -26.55 -38.32
C ASP A 487 7.10 -25.57 -38.26
N GLN A 488 8.33 -26.09 -38.17
CA GLN A 488 9.56 -25.30 -38.25
C GLN A 488 9.64 -24.47 -39.54
N ILE A 489 9.30 -25.07 -40.70
CA ILE A 489 9.27 -24.35 -42.00
C ILE A 489 8.22 -23.25 -41.99
N LEU A 490 7.02 -23.51 -41.47
CA LEU A 490 5.94 -22.52 -41.40
C LEU A 490 6.34 -21.31 -40.56
N ILE A 491 6.90 -21.54 -39.37
CA ILE A 491 7.39 -20.49 -38.47
C ILE A 491 8.53 -19.68 -39.09
N ALA A 492 9.52 -20.35 -39.69
CA ALA A 492 10.62 -19.69 -40.37
C ALA A 492 10.14 -18.81 -41.53
N SER A 493 9.14 -19.29 -42.30
CA SER A 493 8.56 -18.50 -43.39
C SER A 493 7.82 -17.26 -42.89
N ALA A 494 7.07 -17.38 -41.78
CA ALA A 494 6.33 -16.27 -41.19
C ALA A 494 7.25 -15.21 -40.58
N TRP A 495 8.37 -15.60 -39.98
CA TRP A 495 9.36 -14.66 -39.46
C TRP A 495 10.09 -13.89 -40.57
N ARG A 496 10.52 -14.58 -41.63
CA ARG A 496 11.16 -13.92 -42.78
C ARG A 496 10.23 -12.92 -43.44
N GLU A 497 8.95 -13.27 -43.60
CA GLU A 497 7.97 -12.37 -44.19
C GLU A 497 7.66 -11.17 -43.29
N ALA A 498 7.52 -11.38 -41.97
CA ALA A 498 7.33 -10.28 -41.02
C ALA A 498 8.51 -9.29 -41.04
N ARG A 499 9.75 -9.80 -41.02
CA ARG A 499 10.96 -8.98 -41.08
C ARG A 499 11.08 -8.24 -42.42
N ARG A 500 10.82 -8.93 -43.55
CA ARG A 500 10.83 -8.33 -44.90
C ARG A 500 9.82 -7.19 -45.00
N LYS A 501 8.58 -7.42 -44.55
CA LYS A 501 7.53 -6.40 -44.54
C LYS A 501 7.89 -5.22 -43.65
N LEU A 502 8.42 -5.45 -42.45
CA LEU A 502 8.85 -4.35 -41.58
C LEU A 502 9.93 -3.47 -42.25
N ALA A 503 10.89 -4.06 -42.95
CA ALA A 503 11.98 -3.33 -43.60
C ALA A 503 11.59 -2.62 -44.91
N LEU A 504 10.77 -3.25 -45.75
CA LEU A 504 10.53 -2.81 -47.12
C LEU A 504 9.10 -2.28 -47.38
N GLU A 505 8.12 -2.79 -46.65
CA GLU A 505 6.69 -2.49 -46.86
C GLU A 505 5.93 -2.41 -45.51
N PRO A 506 6.32 -1.51 -44.58
CA PRO A 506 5.82 -1.52 -43.20
C PRO A 506 4.29 -1.34 -43.11
N THR A 507 3.68 -0.67 -44.09
CA THR A 507 2.22 -0.50 -44.21
C THR A 507 1.47 -1.80 -44.52
N SER A 508 2.16 -2.83 -45.00
CA SER A 508 1.62 -4.17 -45.30
C SER A 508 1.75 -5.16 -44.14
N LEU A 509 2.42 -4.74 -43.05
CA LEU A 509 2.53 -5.54 -41.83
C LEU A 509 1.14 -5.60 -41.16
N PRO A 510 0.68 -6.78 -40.71
CA PRO A 510 -0.66 -6.94 -40.13
C PRO A 510 -0.94 -5.95 -38.99
N PHE A 511 0.06 -5.75 -38.13
CA PHE A 511 -0.02 -4.86 -36.98
C PHE A 511 1.33 -4.20 -36.75
N LEU A 512 1.38 -2.88 -36.81
CA LEU A 512 2.56 -2.05 -36.52
C LEU A 512 2.12 -0.88 -35.63
N VAL A 513 2.94 -0.50 -34.65
CA VAL A 513 2.64 0.57 -33.70
C VAL A 513 3.74 1.62 -33.73
N THR A 514 3.37 2.89 -33.83
CA THR A 514 4.29 4.04 -33.76
C THR A 514 3.83 5.05 -32.72
N GLU A 515 4.75 5.90 -32.27
CA GLU A 515 4.47 7.03 -31.38
C GLU A 515 4.78 8.34 -32.10
N HIS A 516 3.91 9.35 -31.92
CA HIS A 516 4.09 10.67 -32.50
C HIS A 516 3.78 11.75 -31.46
N ARG A 517 4.51 12.88 -31.54
CA ARG A 517 4.21 14.10 -30.76
C ARG A 517 3.65 15.16 -31.70
N ILE A 518 2.39 15.53 -31.52
CA ILE A 518 1.67 16.41 -32.45
C ILE A 518 0.82 17.38 -31.64
N ALA A 519 1.01 18.68 -31.86
CA ALA A 519 0.20 19.75 -31.27
C ALA A 519 0.05 19.71 -29.72
N GLY A 520 1.08 19.24 -29.01
CA GLY A 520 1.07 19.12 -27.53
C GLY A 520 0.50 17.80 -27.01
N ASP A 521 0.19 16.84 -27.89
CA ASP A 521 -0.25 15.50 -27.53
C ASP A 521 0.78 14.43 -27.91
N ARG A 522 0.79 13.34 -27.15
CA ARG A 522 1.43 12.07 -27.48
C ARG A 522 0.40 11.09 -28.00
N LEU A 523 0.66 10.57 -29.20
CA LEU A 523 -0.22 9.68 -29.93
C LEU A 523 0.43 8.31 -30.09
N ILE A 524 -0.30 7.24 -29.82
CA ILE A 524 0.03 5.89 -30.29
C ILE A 524 -0.80 5.62 -31.54
N VAL A 525 -0.15 5.39 -32.67
CA VAL A 525 -0.81 5.14 -33.96
C VAL A 525 -0.60 3.69 -34.35
N VAL A 526 -1.68 3.01 -34.74
CA VAL A 526 -1.64 1.64 -35.26
C VAL A 526 -1.76 1.69 -36.78
N HIS A 527 -0.84 1.02 -37.47
CA HIS A 527 -0.82 0.86 -38.93
C HIS A 527 -1.13 -0.57 -39.31
N ARG A 528 -2.08 -0.75 -40.23
CA ARG A 528 -2.51 -2.03 -40.79
C ARG A 528 -2.64 -1.93 -42.31
N PRO A 529 -2.77 -3.04 -43.05
CA PRO A 529 -3.02 -2.98 -44.50
C PRO A 529 -4.32 -2.24 -44.85
N ALA A 530 -5.33 -2.33 -43.98
CA ALA A 530 -6.63 -1.69 -44.17
C ALA A 530 -6.64 -0.17 -43.90
N GLY A 531 -5.61 0.39 -43.25
CA GLY A 531 -5.55 1.80 -42.87
C GLY A 531 -4.74 2.03 -41.59
N SER A 532 -4.60 3.31 -41.21
CA SER A 532 -3.99 3.73 -39.94
C SER A 532 -5.04 4.40 -39.07
N TYR A 533 -4.94 4.25 -37.75
CA TYR A 533 -5.81 4.94 -36.79
C TYR A 533 -5.05 5.23 -35.49
N VAL A 534 -5.49 6.26 -34.74
CA VAL A 534 -4.92 6.56 -33.43
C VAL A 534 -5.50 5.57 -32.42
N ALA A 535 -4.63 4.81 -31.76
CA ALA A 535 -5.00 3.85 -30.74
C ALA A 535 -4.91 4.42 -29.32
N TYR A 536 -4.16 5.50 -29.10
CA TYR A 536 -4.12 6.23 -27.83
C TYR A 536 -3.75 7.69 -28.06
N ARG A 537 -4.30 8.60 -27.25
CA ARG A 537 -3.95 10.03 -27.23
C ARG A 537 -3.90 10.49 -25.78
N ALA A 538 -2.80 11.14 -25.40
CA ALA A 538 -2.64 11.76 -24.10
C ALA A 538 -1.96 13.13 -24.25
N ASP A 539 -2.22 14.02 -23.31
CA ASP A 539 -1.46 15.27 -23.17
C ASP A 539 0.03 14.94 -22.96
N GLU A 540 0.91 15.68 -23.63
CA GLU A 540 2.35 15.47 -23.54
C GLU A 540 2.92 15.62 -22.13
N ALA A 541 2.30 16.44 -21.27
CA ALA A 541 2.68 16.60 -19.88
C ALA A 541 2.13 15.50 -18.96
N ALA A 542 1.14 14.71 -19.40
CA ALA A 542 0.48 13.72 -18.56
C ALA A 542 1.32 12.46 -18.32
N LEU A 543 2.21 12.10 -19.27
CA LEU A 543 2.99 10.85 -19.21
C LEU A 543 4.44 11.07 -19.63
N ASP A 544 5.37 10.65 -18.75
CA ASP A 544 6.79 10.65 -19.06
C ASP A 544 7.14 9.63 -20.16
N ASP A 545 8.31 9.81 -20.77
CA ASP A 545 8.80 8.98 -21.88
C ASP A 545 8.84 7.50 -21.55
N CYS A 546 9.21 7.15 -20.31
CA CYS A 546 9.32 5.77 -19.92
C CYS A 546 7.94 5.12 -19.77
N THR A 547 7.02 5.83 -19.13
CA THR A 547 5.65 5.35 -18.97
C THR A 547 4.96 5.17 -20.33
N MET A 548 5.15 6.11 -21.27
CA MET A 548 4.64 5.99 -22.63
C MET A 548 5.23 4.78 -23.37
N TRP A 549 6.56 4.58 -23.28
CA TRP A 549 7.22 3.42 -23.88
C TRP A 549 6.69 2.09 -23.30
N LYS A 550 6.51 1.99 -21.99
CA LYS A 550 5.93 0.79 -21.33
C LYS A 550 4.51 0.51 -21.81
N ILE A 551 3.66 1.53 -21.90
CA ILE A 551 2.28 1.40 -22.41
C ILE A 551 2.30 0.85 -23.84
N ARG A 552 3.11 1.45 -24.72
CA ARG A 552 3.26 1.04 -26.12
C ARG A 552 3.78 -0.40 -26.25
N LEU A 553 4.74 -0.78 -25.42
CA LEU A 553 5.35 -2.10 -25.41
C LEU A 553 4.32 -3.20 -25.06
N VAL A 554 3.55 -3.03 -23.99
CA VAL A 554 2.55 -4.03 -23.57
C VAL A 554 1.32 -4.02 -24.49
N PHE A 555 0.91 -2.84 -24.97
CA PHE A 555 -0.16 -2.74 -25.97
C PHE A 555 0.19 -3.50 -27.25
N THR A 556 1.46 -3.47 -27.68
CA THR A 556 1.89 -4.21 -28.86
C THR A 556 1.60 -5.71 -28.73
N LEU A 557 1.80 -6.29 -27.54
CA LEU A 557 1.56 -7.71 -27.30
C LEU A 557 0.07 -8.08 -27.36
N ILE A 558 -0.76 -7.35 -26.60
CA ILE A 558 -2.17 -7.71 -26.45
C ILE A 558 -2.96 -7.23 -27.68
N GLY A 559 -2.73 -6.00 -28.13
CA GLY A 559 -3.35 -5.42 -29.32
C GLY A 559 -2.95 -6.13 -30.60
N GLY A 560 -1.67 -6.52 -30.71
CA GLY A 560 -1.16 -7.31 -31.85
C GLY A 560 -1.68 -8.74 -31.86
N ALA A 561 -1.81 -9.39 -30.70
CA ALA A 561 -2.43 -10.71 -30.62
C ALA A 561 -3.91 -10.70 -30.98
N ILE A 562 -4.65 -9.69 -30.53
CA ILE A 562 -6.04 -9.46 -30.91
C ILE A 562 -6.14 -9.30 -32.44
N ASP A 563 -5.31 -8.45 -33.04
CA ASP A 563 -5.30 -8.24 -34.49
C ASP A 563 -4.98 -9.53 -35.24
N ALA A 564 -3.88 -10.20 -34.88
CA ALA A 564 -3.43 -11.43 -35.56
C ALA A 564 -4.50 -12.54 -35.54
N LEU A 565 -5.30 -12.63 -34.48
CA LEU A 565 -6.28 -13.69 -34.28
C LEU A 565 -7.68 -13.35 -34.81
N THR A 566 -8.00 -12.06 -34.97
CA THR A 566 -9.38 -11.62 -35.22
C THR A 566 -9.51 -10.63 -36.38
N GLY A 567 -8.42 -9.97 -36.78
CA GLY A 567 -8.40 -8.86 -37.72
C GLY A 567 -9.01 -7.56 -37.17
N VAL A 568 -9.38 -7.51 -35.88
CA VAL A 568 -10.14 -6.39 -35.30
C VAL A 568 -9.23 -5.28 -34.76
N GLY A 569 -9.64 -4.04 -34.99
CA GLY A 569 -9.07 -2.81 -34.41
C GLY A 569 -8.94 -2.88 -32.90
N SER A 570 -7.80 -2.52 -32.31
CA SER A 570 -7.67 -2.37 -30.86
C SER A 570 -7.29 -0.93 -30.50
N THR A 571 -7.93 -0.36 -29.48
CA THR A 571 -7.72 1.00 -28.96
C THR A 571 -7.45 0.95 -27.47
N LEU A 572 -6.50 1.74 -26.96
CA LEU A 572 -6.23 1.88 -25.54
C LEU A 572 -7.18 2.89 -24.92
N THR A 573 -7.89 2.46 -23.89
CA THR A 573 -8.58 3.33 -22.94
C THR A 573 -7.72 3.52 -21.69
N ASP A 574 -7.99 4.53 -20.87
CA ASP A 574 -7.30 4.70 -19.58
C ASP A 574 -7.48 3.46 -18.68
N LYS A 575 -8.64 2.80 -18.79
CA LYS A 575 -8.92 1.51 -18.15
C LYS A 575 -7.97 0.40 -18.65
N ALA A 576 -7.64 0.38 -19.94
CA ALA A 576 -6.67 -0.58 -20.48
C ALA A 576 -5.28 -0.34 -19.89
N ILE A 577 -4.85 0.91 -19.75
CA ILE A 577 -3.52 1.27 -19.19
C ILE A 577 -3.35 0.76 -17.76
N VAL A 578 -4.37 0.92 -16.92
CA VAL A 578 -4.35 0.40 -15.53
C VAL A 578 -4.26 -1.13 -15.51
N GLN A 579 -4.99 -1.83 -16.39
CA GLN A 579 -4.93 -3.29 -16.48
C GLN A 579 -3.58 -3.78 -17.03
N LEU A 580 -2.96 -3.03 -17.95
CA LEU A 580 -1.61 -3.31 -18.45
C LEU A 580 -0.56 -3.16 -17.34
N GLY A 581 -0.72 -2.16 -16.46
CA GLY A 581 0.10 -2.02 -15.25
C GLY A 581 0.00 -3.24 -14.33
N ARG A 582 -1.22 -3.75 -14.09
CA ARG A 582 -1.43 -4.98 -13.31
C ARG A 582 -0.82 -6.21 -13.99
N LEU A 583 -0.96 -6.33 -15.32
CA LEU A 583 -0.39 -7.43 -16.08
C LEU A 583 1.13 -7.52 -15.94
N LEU A 584 1.82 -6.38 -15.91
CA LEU A 584 3.28 -6.31 -15.73
C LEU A 584 3.76 -6.77 -14.35
N THR A 585 2.89 -6.76 -13.34
CA THR A 585 3.25 -7.25 -11.99
C THR A 585 3.24 -8.78 -11.90
N LEU A 586 2.69 -9.49 -12.89
CA LEU A 586 2.67 -10.94 -12.88
C LEU A 586 4.08 -11.51 -13.15
N PRO A 587 4.63 -12.37 -12.26
CA PRO A 587 5.99 -12.89 -12.41
C PRO A 587 6.25 -13.59 -13.76
N ARG A 588 5.26 -14.31 -14.29
CA ARG A 588 5.37 -14.98 -15.60
C ARG A 588 5.40 -14.00 -16.77
N VAL A 589 4.68 -12.88 -16.68
CA VAL A 589 4.71 -11.83 -17.69
C VAL A 589 6.03 -11.06 -17.59
N ALA A 590 6.44 -10.70 -16.38
CA ALA A 590 7.73 -10.04 -16.13
C ALA A 590 8.92 -10.85 -16.66
N ALA A 591 8.90 -12.18 -16.51
CA ALA A 591 9.91 -13.07 -17.07
C ALA A 591 9.95 -13.05 -18.61
N GLN A 592 8.80 -12.96 -19.28
CA GLN A 592 8.75 -12.80 -20.74
C GLN A 592 9.20 -11.40 -21.16
N MET A 593 8.87 -10.35 -20.39
CA MET A 593 9.31 -8.98 -20.67
C MET A 593 10.81 -8.80 -20.48
N ALA A 594 11.42 -9.56 -19.57
CA ALA A 594 12.88 -9.61 -19.39
C ALA A 594 13.65 -10.20 -20.58
N ALA A 595 12.97 -10.90 -21.50
CA ALA A 595 13.60 -11.39 -22.73
C ALA A 595 13.97 -10.25 -23.70
N GLY A 596 13.29 -9.09 -23.60
CA GLY A 596 13.58 -7.90 -24.39
C GLY A 596 13.60 -8.18 -25.90
N VAL A 597 14.72 -7.86 -26.56
CA VAL A 597 14.91 -8.12 -28.01
C VAL A 597 14.83 -9.60 -28.41
N ARG A 598 14.89 -10.53 -27.43
CA ARG A 598 14.75 -11.98 -27.65
C ARG A 598 13.31 -12.47 -27.49
N LEU A 599 12.32 -11.58 -27.39
CA LEU A 599 10.93 -12.00 -27.27
C LEU A 599 10.51 -12.76 -28.55
N THR A 600 9.98 -13.96 -28.37
CA THR A 600 9.54 -14.83 -29.45
C THR A 600 8.01 -14.81 -29.60
N ALA A 601 7.48 -15.27 -30.73
CA ALA A 601 6.04 -15.41 -30.95
C ALA A 601 5.40 -16.41 -29.96
N ALA A 602 6.13 -17.48 -29.60
CA ALA A 602 5.73 -18.37 -28.50
C ALA A 602 5.72 -17.64 -27.14
N GLY A 603 6.64 -16.70 -26.91
CA GLY A 603 6.66 -15.84 -25.71
C GLY A 603 5.43 -14.92 -25.62
N VAL A 604 5.02 -14.29 -26.73
CA VAL A 604 3.77 -13.52 -26.82
C VAL A 604 2.57 -14.40 -26.44
N PHE A 605 2.52 -15.63 -26.94
CA PHE A 605 1.48 -16.59 -26.61
C PHE A 605 1.47 -16.96 -25.11
N ALA A 606 2.65 -17.13 -24.50
CA ALA A 606 2.78 -17.38 -23.07
C ALA A 606 2.26 -16.22 -22.20
N VAL A 607 2.46 -14.96 -22.63
CA VAL A 607 1.91 -13.77 -21.96
C VAL A 607 0.38 -13.80 -21.95
N LEU A 608 -0.27 -14.19 -23.05
CA LEU A 608 -1.73 -14.35 -23.11
C LEU A 608 -2.23 -15.42 -22.15
N GLY A 609 -1.53 -16.56 -22.07
CA GLY A 609 -1.82 -17.62 -21.11
C GLY A 609 -1.67 -17.16 -19.65
N ALA A 610 -0.62 -16.38 -19.35
CA ALA A 610 -0.41 -15.80 -18.03
C ALA A 610 -1.51 -14.79 -17.66
N ALA A 611 -1.90 -13.91 -18.58
CA ALA A 611 -3.01 -12.98 -18.41
C ALA A 611 -4.33 -13.70 -18.11
N TYR A 612 -4.59 -14.83 -18.79
CA TYR A 612 -5.79 -15.63 -18.57
C TYR A 612 -5.82 -16.26 -17.19
N THR A 613 -4.73 -16.93 -16.80
CA THR A 613 -4.62 -17.60 -15.49
C THR A 613 -4.76 -16.62 -14.32
N ALA A 614 -4.34 -15.36 -14.50
CA ALA A 614 -4.52 -14.29 -13.52
C ALA A 614 -5.90 -13.60 -13.59
N GLY A 615 -6.80 -14.02 -14.48
CA GLY A 615 -8.12 -13.41 -14.66
C GLY A 615 -8.11 -12.03 -15.34
N LEU A 616 -6.96 -11.58 -15.85
CA LEU A 616 -6.77 -10.24 -16.45
C LEU A 616 -7.07 -10.20 -17.95
N LEU A 617 -7.02 -11.33 -18.65
CA LEU A 617 -7.19 -11.37 -20.11
C LEU A 617 -8.56 -10.85 -20.57
N ARG A 618 -9.64 -11.22 -19.88
CA ARG A 618 -11.00 -10.77 -20.22
C ARG A 618 -11.18 -9.26 -19.99
N PRO A 619 -10.82 -8.69 -18.82
CA PRO A 619 -10.82 -7.24 -18.61
C PRO A 619 -10.01 -6.48 -19.67
N LEU A 620 -8.83 -7.00 -20.04
CA LEU A 620 -7.97 -6.37 -21.06
C LEU A 620 -8.63 -6.37 -22.45
N ILE A 621 -9.21 -7.47 -22.91
CA ILE A 621 -9.87 -7.53 -24.23
C ILE A 621 -11.06 -6.57 -24.28
N VAL A 622 -11.87 -6.52 -23.22
CA VAL A 622 -13.04 -5.60 -23.15
C VAL A 622 -12.61 -4.14 -23.08
N ALA A 623 -11.46 -3.84 -22.49
CA ALA A 623 -10.92 -2.48 -22.43
C ALA A 623 -10.22 -2.04 -23.74
N LEU A 624 -9.87 -2.99 -24.60
CA LEU A 624 -9.11 -2.77 -25.84
C LEU A 624 -9.97 -2.83 -27.11
N ILE A 625 -11.17 -3.42 -27.05
CA ILE A 625 -12.05 -3.59 -28.20
C ILE A 625 -13.51 -3.45 -27.76
N ASP A 626 -14.30 -2.72 -28.53
CA ASP A 626 -15.76 -2.67 -28.36
C ASP A 626 -16.43 -3.85 -29.10
N VAL A 627 -16.59 -4.99 -28.41
CA VAL A 627 -17.17 -6.22 -28.96
C VAL A 627 -18.33 -6.74 -28.11
N GLY A 628 -19.40 -7.14 -28.79
CA GLY A 628 -20.54 -7.80 -28.15
C GLY A 628 -20.15 -9.13 -27.47
N PHE A 629 -20.93 -9.51 -26.45
CA PHE A 629 -20.68 -10.69 -25.60
C PHE A 629 -20.37 -11.99 -26.38
N TRP A 630 -21.06 -12.23 -27.49
CA TRP A 630 -20.84 -13.41 -28.33
C TRP A 630 -19.55 -13.37 -29.14
N THR A 631 -19.16 -12.19 -29.61
CA THR A 631 -17.86 -11.97 -30.27
C THR A 631 -16.73 -12.13 -29.24
N LEU A 632 -16.90 -11.61 -28.03
CA LEU A 632 -15.97 -11.80 -26.92
C LEU A 632 -15.80 -13.28 -26.55
N ILE A 633 -16.89 -14.05 -26.46
CA ILE A 633 -16.83 -15.50 -26.20
C ILE A 633 -16.11 -16.22 -27.34
N ARG A 634 -16.38 -15.89 -28.60
CA ARG A 634 -15.69 -16.52 -29.75
C ARG A 634 -14.20 -16.20 -29.79
N ILE A 635 -13.83 -14.96 -29.47
CA ILE A 635 -12.43 -14.53 -29.37
C ILE A 635 -11.73 -15.29 -28.24
N ILE A 636 -12.32 -15.32 -27.05
CA ILE A 636 -11.78 -16.07 -25.90
C ILE A 636 -11.74 -17.58 -26.19
N ALA A 637 -12.77 -18.15 -26.82
CA ALA A 637 -12.83 -19.57 -27.17
C ALA A 637 -11.79 -19.94 -28.24
N ASN A 638 -11.55 -19.11 -29.25
CA ASN A 638 -10.48 -19.34 -30.23
C ASN A 638 -9.09 -19.24 -29.60
N LEU A 639 -8.88 -18.26 -28.69
CA LEU A 639 -7.67 -18.17 -27.87
C LEU A 639 -7.47 -19.41 -26.98
N LEU A 640 -8.55 -19.93 -26.36
CA LEU A 640 -8.53 -21.10 -25.49
C LEU A 640 -8.33 -22.42 -26.23
N LEU A 641 -9.01 -22.64 -27.36
CA LEU A 641 -8.86 -23.83 -28.20
C LEU A 641 -7.42 -23.95 -28.72
N THR A 642 -6.82 -22.81 -29.06
CA THR A 642 -5.41 -22.74 -29.45
C THR A 642 -4.47 -23.02 -28.27
N ALA A 643 -4.74 -22.46 -27.08
CA ALA A 643 -3.95 -22.70 -25.86
C ALA A 643 -4.04 -24.14 -25.35
N SER A 644 -5.10 -24.87 -25.72
CA SER A 644 -5.27 -26.29 -25.42
C SER A 644 -4.57 -27.25 -26.39
N GLY A 645 -3.79 -26.73 -27.37
CA GLY A 645 -2.90 -27.52 -28.22
C GLY A 645 -3.48 -27.93 -29.59
N VAL A 646 -4.67 -27.46 -29.98
CA VAL A 646 -5.22 -27.70 -31.32
C VAL A 646 -4.89 -26.50 -32.22
N GLY A 647 -3.99 -26.68 -33.20
CA GLY A 647 -3.65 -25.66 -34.20
C GLY A 647 -2.66 -24.57 -33.76
N SER A 648 -1.93 -24.78 -32.65
CA SER A 648 -1.02 -23.80 -32.01
C SER A 648 0.04 -23.20 -32.95
N VAL A 649 0.57 -23.99 -33.89
CA VAL A 649 1.65 -23.54 -34.79
C VAL A 649 1.17 -22.43 -35.74
N ARG A 650 -0.06 -22.52 -36.26
CA ARG A 650 -0.60 -21.48 -37.16
C ARG A 650 -0.85 -20.17 -36.43
N VAL A 651 -1.25 -20.26 -35.16
CA VAL A 651 -1.40 -19.07 -34.31
C VAL A 651 -0.05 -18.47 -33.96
N ILE A 652 0.93 -19.28 -33.58
CA ILE A 652 2.28 -18.77 -33.29
C ILE A 652 2.89 -18.15 -34.57
N ALA A 653 2.65 -18.73 -35.75
CA ALA A 653 3.01 -18.13 -37.03
C ALA A 653 2.33 -16.76 -37.28
N SER A 654 1.06 -16.60 -36.88
CA SER A 654 0.36 -15.30 -36.99
C SER A 654 0.89 -14.23 -36.02
N LEU A 655 1.53 -14.64 -34.93
CA LEU A 655 2.10 -13.76 -33.92
C LEU A 655 3.52 -13.28 -34.25
N THR A 656 4.18 -13.79 -35.31
CA THR A 656 5.54 -13.34 -35.69
C THR A 656 5.59 -11.86 -36.04
N ALA A 657 4.55 -11.32 -36.67
CA ALA A 657 4.43 -9.87 -36.94
C ALA A 657 4.29 -9.05 -35.65
N THR A 658 3.61 -9.59 -34.63
CA THR A 658 3.50 -8.97 -33.30
C THR A 658 4.85 -8.99 -32.58
N ALA A 659 5.56 -10.12 -32.63
CA ALA A 659 6.90 -10.24 -32.05
C ALA A 659 7.91 -9.31 -32.75
N ALA A 660 7.89 -9.22 -34.08
CA ALA A 660 8.74 -8.31 -34.83
C ALA A 660 8.46 -6.83 -34.48
N THR A 661 7.19 -6.46 -34.35
CA THR A 661 6.79 -5.11 -33.89
C THR A 661 7.23 -4.86 -32.45
N PHE A 662 7.11 -5.83 -31.56
CA PHE A 662 7.60 -5.72 -30.19
C PHE A 662 9.10 -5.44 -30.13
N ILE A 663 9.91 -6.19 -30.89
CA ILE A 663 11.37 -5.99 -30.96
C ILE A 663 11.67 -4.56 -31.42
N SER A 664 10.98 -4.07 -32.45
CA SER A 664 11.17 -2.69 -32.94
C SER A 664 10.82 -1.63 -31.88
N VAL A 665 9.75 -1.85 -31.11
CA VAL A 665 9.34 -0.95 -30.01
C VAL A 665 10.33 -1.02 -28.85
N TYR A 666 10.83 -2.22 -28.52
CA TYR A 666 11.78 -2.44 -27.42
C TYR A 666 13.13 -1.79 -27.71
N LEU A 667 13.61 -1.85 -28.95
CA LEU A 667 14.86 -1.20 -29.39
C LEU A 667 14.83 0.33 -29.29
N GLN A 668 13.64 0.92 -29.12
CA GLN A 668 13.45 2.36 -28.92
C GLN A 668 13.27 2.74 -27.44
N LYS A 669 13.81 1.94 -26.50
CA LYS A 669 13.72 2.19 -25.05
C LYS A 669 14.34 3.55 -24.67
N PRO A 670 13.59 4.45 -24.01
CA PRO A 670 14.14 5.70 -23.49
C PRO A 670 15.16 5.46 -22.36
N ALA A 671 16.19 6.29 -22.26
CA ALA A 671 17.17 6.23 -21.17
C ALA A 671 16.53 6.43 -19.77
N SER A 672 15.40 7.15 -19.69
CA SER A 672 14.62 7.33 -18.46
C SER A 672 13.96 6.04 -17.94
N CYS A 673 13.98 4.95 -18.70
CA CYS A 673 13.44 3.65 -18.30
C CYS A 673 14.44 2.70 -17.62
N ASP A 674 15.70 3.09 -17.47
CA ASP A 674 16.63 2.28 -16.71
C ASP A 674 16.30 2.42 -15.21
N PRO A 675 16.10 1.30 -14.48
CA PRO A 675 15.75 1.36 -13.06
C PRO A 675 16.87 2.06 -12.30
N LEU A 676 16.51 3.07 -11.49
CA LEU A 676 17.47 3.70 -10.59
C LEU A 676 18.08 2.62 -9.68
N PRO A 677 19.40 2.68 -9.40
CA PRO A 677 20.07 1.69 -8.57
C PRO A 677 19.41 1.60 -7.19
N VAL A 678 19.07 0.38 -6.77
CA VAL A 678 18.69 0.09 -5.39
C VAL A 678 19.96 -0.08 -4.58
N VAL A 679 20.16 0.80 -3.62
CA VAL A 679 21.33 0.75 -2.73
C VAL A 679 20.96 -0.05 -1.49
N ASN A 680 21.74 -1.09 -1.22
CA ASN A 680 21.60 -1.94 -0.05
C ASN A 680 22.78 -1.74 0.89
N MET A 681 22.51 -1.76 2.19
CA MET A 681 23.59 -1.74 3.18
C MET A 681 24.09 -3.15 3.44
N ALA A 682 25.38 -3.38 3.16
CA ALA A 682 26.01 -4.68 3.30
C ALA A 682 26.54 -4.91 4.72
N SER A 683 27.16 -3.89 5.31
CA SER A 683 27.66 -3.97 6.68
C SER A 683 27.99 -2.60 7.26
N LEU A 684 28.12 -2.54 8.58
CA LEU A 684 28.56 -1.38 9.33
C LEU A 684 29.53 -1.83 10.43
N ALA A 685 30.68 -1.17 10.49
CA ALA A 685 31.75 -1.46 11.43
C ALA A 685 32.15 -0.24 12.26
N PHE A 686 32.18 -0.38 13.60
CA PHE A 686 32.59 0.67 14.52
C PHE A 686 34.07 0.61 14.89
N ASP A 687 34.61 -0.59 15.07
CA ASP A 687 36.04 -0.86 15.28
C ASP A 687 36.63 -1.47 13.98
N TYR A 688 36.60 -0.71 12.89
CA TYR A 688 37.08 -1.19 11.58
C TYR A 688 38.61 -1.15 11.48
N SER A 689 39.28 -0.35 12.31
CA SER A 689 40.73 -0.26 12.44
C SER A 689 41.14 -0.55 13.90
N PRO A 690 41.50 -1.80 14.23
CA PRO A 690 41.74 -2.21 15.62
C PRO A 690 43.02 -1.65 16.25
N THR A 691 43.69 -0.71 15.58
CA THR A 691 44.82 0.08 16.07
C THR A 691 44.44 1.54 16.38
N SER A 692 43.21 1.97 16.09
CA SER A 692 42.80 3.37 16.04
C SER A 692 41.78 3.75 17.12
N ALA A 693 41.99 3.34 18.38
CA ALA A 693 41.10 3.63 19.52
C ALA A 693 40.87 5.14 19.85
N ALA A 694 41.44 6.06 19.06
CA ALA A 694 41.19 7.50 19.08
C ALA A 694 40.41 8.03 17.85
N GLY A 695 40.35 7.26 16.76
CA GLY A 695 39.62 7.58 15.52
C GLY A 695 38.36 6.75 15.28
N ASP A 696 38.26 5.57 15.89
CA ASP A 696 37.10 4.67 15.83
C ASP A 696 36.81 4.03 17.22
N ALA A 697 35.95 3.01 17.29
CA ALA A 697 35.53 2.42 18.57
C ALA A 697 36.64 1.55 19.22
N LEU A 698 36.56 1.35 20.54
CA LEU A 698 37.45 0.46 21.27
C LEU A 698 37.29 -0.98 20.78
N THR A 699 38.41 -1.71 20.70
CA THR A 699 38.37 -3.15 20.41
C THR A 699 37.82 -3.90 21.62
N ILE A 700 36.69 -4.58 21.42
CA ILE A 700 35.92 -5.28 22.47
C ILE A 700 35.67 -6.75 22.10
N ARG A 701 35.34 -7.54 23.12
CA ARG A 701 34.89 -8.94 22.97
C ARG A 701 33.65 -9.19 23.81
N ARG A 702 32.99 -10.32 23.63
CA ARG A 702 31.77 -10.64 24.40
C ARG A 702 32.14 -11.15 25.79
N ASN A 703 32.97 -12.19 25.83
CA ASN A 703 33.47 -12.81 27.06
C ASN A 703 34.69 -13.69 26.73
N TYR A 704 35.16 -14.51 27.67
CA TYR A 704 36.34 -15.36 27.50
C TYR A 704 36.34 -16.24 26.25
N GLY A 705 35.19 -16.82 25.92
CA GLY A 705 35.06 -17.78 24.80
C GLY A 705 34.56 -17.18 23.49
N ASN A 706 33.97 -15.98 23.53
CA ASN A 706 33.28 -15.40 22.37
C ASN A 706 33.81 -14.00 22.05
N ASP A 707 34.17 -13.80 20.78
CA ASP A 707 34.59 -12.51 20.25
C ASP A 707 33.37 -11.69 19.76
N VAL A 708 33.55 -10.38 19.58
CA VAL A 708 32.61 -9.54 18.83
C VAL A 708 33.05 -9.54 17.38
N ALA A 709 32.16 -9.97 16.47
CA ALA A 709 32.47 -10.00 15.06
C ALA A 709 32.52 -8.58 14.48
N VAL A 710 33.53 -8.30 13.65
CA VAL A 710 33.63 -7.08 12.85
C VAL A 710 33.49 -7.46 11.37
N PRO A 711 32.57 -6.85 10.62
CA PRO A 711 31.67 -5.74 10.99
C PRO A 711 30.63 -6.14 12.05
N GLU A 712 30.39 -5.22 12.99
CA GLU A 712 29.49 -5.40 14.14
C GLU A 712 28.03 -5.53 13.69
N TRP A 713 27.65 -4.86 12.60
CA TRP A 713 26.33 -5.01 12.00
C TRP A 713 26.41 -5.55 10.58
N VAL A 714 25.56 -6.54 10.31
CA VAL A 714 25.28 -7.12 8.98
C VAL A 714 23.78 -7.40 8.89
N PRO A 715 23.21 -7.49 7.67
CA PRO A 715 21.82 -7.90 7.48
C PRO A 715 21.49 -9.18 8.26
N GLY A 716 20.45 -9.11 9.10
CA GLY A 716 20.03 -10.20 9.98
C GLY A 716 20.33 -10.00 11.46
N ARG A 717 21.31 -9.17 11.83
CA ARG A 717 21.53 -8.73 13.24
C ARG A 717 20.55 -7.62 13.57
N ARG A 718 19.42 -7.98 14.20
CA ARG A 718 18.29 -7.07 14.43
C ARG A 718 18.30 -6.43 15.82
N ASN A 719 18.96 -7.03 16.81
CA ASN A 719 18.98 -6.51 18.17
C ASN A 719 20.23 -5.67 18.42
N ALA A 720 20.11 -4.63 19.24
CA ALA A 720 21.23 -3.77 19.63
C ALA A 720 22.42 -4.55 20.23
N VAL A 721 22.15 -5.59 21.02
CA VAL A 721 23.18 -6.45 21.65
C VAL A 721 24.05 -7.21 20.64
N ASP A 722 23.55 -7.43 19.43
CA ASP A 722 24.25 -8.20 18.40
C ASP A 722 25.28 -7.34 17.64
N ALA A 723 25.20 -6.01 17.77
CA ALA A 723 26.10 -5.03 17.17
C ALA A 723 26.59 -3.98 18.20
N PRO A 724 27.38 -4.40 19.21
CA PRO A 724 27.86 -3.51 20.25
C PRO A 724 29.05 -2.66 19.80
N CYS A 725 29.21 -1.47 20.37
CA CYS A 725 30.41 -0.63 20.25
C CYS A 725 30.72 0.07 21.57
N ALA A 726 31.99 0.44 21.78
CA ALA A 726 32.43 1.09 23.01
C ALA A 726 33.33 2.30 22.71
N TYR A 727 33.13 3.38 23.45
CA TYR A 727 33.91 4.62 23.33
C TYR A 727 34.40 5.09 24.69
N ALA A 728 35.62 5.61 24.74
CA ALA A 728 36.16 6.30 25.91
C ALA A 728 35.94 7.81 25.79
N ILE A 729 35.39 8.44 26.83
CA ILE A 729 35.17 9.89 26.90
C ILE A 729 36.48 10.64 26.65
N SER A 730 37.59 10.20 27.24
CA SER A 730 38.90 10.80 27.03
C SER A 730 39.39 10.74 25.57
N SER A 731 38.90 9.77 24.78
CA SER A 731 39.26 9.63 23.36
C SER A 731 38.37 10.45 22.44
N VAL A 732 37.08 10.64 22.79
CA VAL A 732 36.09 11.31 21.92
C VAL A 732 35.76 12.74 22.34
N SER A 733 36.22 13.18 23.52
CA SER A 733 36.05 14.56 23.98
C SER A 733 36.87 15.52 23.11
N GLY A 734 36.20 16.28 22.24
CA GLY A 734 36.85 17.19 21.29
C GLY A 734 37.38 16.51 20.02
N ALA A 735 37.05 15.23 19.80
CA ALA A 735 37.35 14.49 18.58
C ALA A 735 36.04 14.03 17.91
N THR A 736 36.11 13.72 16.62
CA THR A 736 34.98 13.18 15.86
C THR A 736 35.31 11.73 15.47
N PRO A 737 34.78 10.74 16.20
CA PRO A 737 34.97 9.34 15.81
C PRO A 737 34.26 9.06 14.49
N SER A 738 34.67 8.02 13.79
CA SER A 738 34.04 7.59 12.54
C SER A 738 33.58 6.14 12.57
N VAL A 739 32.68 5.83 11.64
CA VAL A 739 32.15 4.48 11.39
C VAL A 739 32.40 4.10 9.94
N GLN A 740 32.69 2.83 9.66
CA GLN A 740 32.82 2.33 8.29
C GLN A 740 31.51 1.68 7.84
N VAL A 741 31.02 2.05 6.66
CA VAL A 741 29.80 1.50 6.06
C VAL A 741 30.14 0.91 4.69
N VAL A 742 29.64 -0.29 4.43
CA VAL A 742 29.76 -0.94 3.11
C VAL A 742 28.37 -1.02 2.48
N LEU A 743 28.27 -0.57 1.23
CA LEU A 743 27.05 -0.52 0.44
C LEU A 743 27.20 -1.35 -0.83
N ASN A 744 26.11 -1.95 -1.29
CA ASN A 744 26.05 -2.72 -2.53
C ASN A 744 24.90 -2.24 -3.43
N ILE A 745 25.14 -2.28 -4.73
CA ILE A 745 24.13 -2.14 -5.80
C ILE A 745 24.13 -3.41 -6.66
N ALA A 746 23.05 -3.68 -7.37
CA ALA A 746 22.93 -4.89 -8.18
C ALA A 746 23.88 -4.87 -9.40
N ASP A 747 24.00 -3.71 -10.04
CA ASP A 747 24.78 -3.51 -11.26
C ASP A 747 25.54 -2.17 -11.20
N VAL A 748 26.61 -2.04 -11.97
CA VAL A 748 27.40 -0.80 -12.05
C VAL A 748 26.50 0.35 -12.49
N THR A 749 26.61 1.50 -11.83
CA THR A 749 25.75 2.66 -12.08
C THR A 749 26.57 3.91 -12.40
N THR A 750 26.05 4.73 -13.32
CA THR A 750 26.55 6.08 -13.59
C THR A 750 25.76 7.15 -12.83
N HIS A 751 24.69 6.76 -12.13
CA HIS A 751 23.87 7.66 -11.34
C HIS A 751 24.63 8.18 -10.11
N SER A 752 24.35 9.43 -9.73
CA SER A 752 24.88 10.01 -8.50
C SER A 752 24.10 9.51 -7.29
N VAL A 753 24.79 8.97 -6.30
CA VAL A 753 24.18 8.40 -5.08
C VAL A 753 24.66 9.18 -3.86
N ARG A 754 23.73 9.50 -2.95
CA ARG A 754 24.03 10.04 -1.62
C ARG A 754 23.38 9.17 -0.55
N ILE A 755 23.99 9.10 0.63
CA ILE A 755 23.43 8.43 1.80
C ILE A 755 23.38 9.35 3.00
N GLN A 756 22.45 9.10 3.92
CA GLN A 756 22.35 9.74 5.23
C GLN A 756 21.82 8.74 6.26
N ALA A 757 21.93 9.07 7.55
CA ALA A 757 21.25 8.34 8.61
C ALA A 757 20.56 9.31 9.57
N THR A 758 19.30 9.06 9.86
CA THR A 758 18.53 9.81 10.87
C THR A 758 18.41 9.00 12.17
N GLY A 759 18.25 9.69 13.30
CA GLY A 759 18.26 9.05 14.63
C GLY A 759 19.67 8.97 15.21
N GLY A 760 20.08 7.79 15.68
CA GLY A 760 21.44 7.53 16.19
C GLY A 760 21.64 7.75 17.68
N GLY A 761 20.68 8.37 18.37
CA GLY A 761 20.80 8.67 19.80
C GLY A 761 22.09 9.42 20.11
N ILE A 762 22.90 8.88 21.04
CA ILE A 762 24.18 9.51 21.42
C ILE A 762 25.28 9.43 20.35
N LEU A 763 25.10 8.61 19.30
CA LEU A 763 26.01 8.61 18.13
C LEU A 763 25.70 9.74 17.15
N GLY A 764 24.52 10.37 17.25
CA GLY A 764 24.08 11.45 16.39
C GLY A 764 23.60 11.00 15.01
N ALA A 765 22.97 11.90 14.27
CA ALA A 765 22.63 11.69 12.87
C ALA A 765 23.89 11.72 11.98
N VAL A 766 23.81 11.12 10.80
CA VAL A 766 24.87 11.18 9.78
C VAL A 766 24.38 12.08 8.65
N ASP A 767 25.13 13.15 8.38
CA ASP A 767 24.82 14.10 7.31
C ASP A 767 24.86 13.45 5.91
N PRO A 768 24.16 14.01 4.92
CA PRO A 768 24.21 13.55 3.54
C PRO A 768 25.62 13.52 2.92
N VAL A 769 26.12 12.33 2.61
CA VAL A 769 27.44 12.10 1.98
C VAL A 769 27.28 11.44 0.60
N SER A 770 28.05 11.91 -0.38
CA SER A 770 28.08 11.30 -1.73
C SER A 770 28.82 9.96 -1.73
N VAL A 771 28.31 9.00 -2.49
CA VAL A 771 28.85 7.64 -2.60
C VAL A 771 29.53 7.46 -3.95
N THR A 772 30.72 6.86 -3.95
CA THR A 772 31.41 6.42 -5.15
C THR A 772 31.55 4.91 -5.12
N PHE A 773 30.88 4.23 -6.04
CA PHE A 773 30.97 2.77 -6.18
C PHE A 773 32.20 2.37 -7.00
N THR A 774 32.92 1.35 -6.54
CA THR A 774 33.95 0.66 -7.31
C THR A 774 33.36 -0.66 -7.79
N GLY A 775 32.90 -0.70 -9.04
CA GLY A 775 32.04 -1.79 -9.52
C GLY A 775 30.65 -1.70 -8.88
N THR A 776 30.29 -2.70 -8.07
CA THR A 776 28.97 -2.79 -7.40
C THR A 776 29.01 -2.53 -5.90
N THR A 777 30.20 -2.24 -5.33
CA THR A 777 30.38 -2.03 -3.89
C THR A 777 31.01 -0.66 -3.61
N ALA A 778 30.59 -0.02 -2.52
CA ALA A 778 31.21 1.19 -2.00
C ALA A 778 31.53 0.99 -0.51
N THR A 779 32.72 1.42 -0.09
CA THR A 779 33.13 1.46 1.32
C THR A 779 33.37 2.91 1.70
N LEU A 780 32.68 3.39 2.72
CA LEU A 780 32.77 4.77 3.22
C LEU A 780 33.19 4.79 4.68
N THR A 781 34.03 5.75 5.04
CA THR A 781 34.30 6.11 6.43
C THR A 781 33.56 7.41 6.73
N LEU A 782 32.55 7.33 7.60
CA LEU A 782 31.62 8.42 7.89
C LEU A 782 31.92 9.01 9.27
N PRO A 783 32.16 10.32 9.39
CA PRO A 783 32.36 10.97 10.68
C PRO A 783 31.04 11.07 11.45
N LEU A 784 31.07 10.80 12.75
CA LEU A 784 29.94 10.96 13.66
C LEU A 784 29.88 12.39 14.20
N SER A 785 29.79 13.40 13.32
CA SER A 785 29.92 14.82 13.69
C SER A 785 28.90 15.32 14.71
N HIS A 786 27.75 14.66 14.82
CA HIS A 786 26.65 15.03 15.73
C HIS A 786 26.61 14.19 17.02
N HIS A 787 27.68 13.47 17.33
CA HIS A 787 27.73 12.63 18.53
C HIS A 787 27.69 13.43 19.83
N THR A 788 27.13 12.83 20.88
CA THR A 788 27.12 13.38 22.24
C THR A 788 27.72 12.39 23.24
N LEU A 789 28.64 11.54 22.79
CA LEU A 789 29.22 10.43 23.56
C LEU A 789 29.83 10.91 24.89
N ALA A 790 30.47 12.08 24.90
CA ALA A 790 31.11 12.64 26.09
C ALA A 790 30.16 13.35 27.09
N ALA A 791 28.89 13.58 26.73
CA ALA A 791 28.00 14.47 27.50
C ALA A 791 27.37 13.79 28.74
N GLY A 792 27.19 12.47 28.71
CA GLY A 792 26.41 11.72 29.71
C GLY A 792 27.20 10.99 30.79
N GLY A 793 28.54 11.10 30.81
CA GLY A 793 29.39 10.25 31.65
C GLY A 793 29.38 8.78 31.21
N VAL A 794 29.80 7.88 32.11
CA VAL A 794 29.74 6.43 31.90
C VAL A 794 28.29 6.01 31.66
N GLN A 795 28.01 5.25 30.60
CA GLN A 795 26.64 4.81 30.30
C GLN A 795 26.61 3.63 29.33
N ARG A 796 25.48 2.92 29.35
CA ARG A 796 25.06 1.97 28.33
C ARG A 796 23.74 2.44 27.75
N THR A 797 23.64 2.53 26.44
CA THR A 797 22.38 2.83 25.74
C THR A 797 22.26 2.06 24.45
N ASP A 798 21.03 1.74 24.06
CA ASP A 798 20.74 1.19 22.75
C ASP A 798 20.28 2.33 21.83
N VAL A 799 20.77 2.35 20.60
CA VAL A 799 20.46 3.39 19.61
C VAL A 799 20.04 2.75 18.29
N ALA A 800 19.29 3.51 17.48
CA ALA A 800 18.88 3.07 16.16
C ALA A 800 19.11 4.15 15.11
N TRP A 801 19.62 3.77 13.94
CA TRP A 801 19.70 4.61 12.76
C TRP A 801 18.71 4.15 11.70
N THR A 802 18.02 5.11 11.08
CA THR A 802 17.30 4.88 9.83
C THR A 802 18.15 5.41 8.69
N TRP A 803 18.76 4.50 7.95
CA TRP A 803 19.61 4.79 6.80
C TRP A 803 18.77 5.03 5.57
N GLN A 804 19.11 6.08 4.83
CA GLN A 804 18.42 6.48 3.62
C GLN A 804 19.42 6.77 2.51
N TYR A 805 18.99 6.62 1.27
CA TYR A 805 19.75 6.96 0.09
C TYR A 805 18.94 7.81 -0.89
N GLN A 806 19.64 8.59 -1.70
CA GLN A 806 19.08 9.45 -2.72
C GLN A 806 19.85 9.20 -4.02
N VAL A 807 19.14 9.12 -5.14
CA VAL A 807 19.72 8.98 -6.48
C VAL A 807 19.39 10.22 -7.29
N ASP A 808 20.39 10.85 -7.91
CA ASP A 808 20.26 12.04 -8.79
C ASP A 808 19.46 13.20 -8.22
N GLY A 809 19.56 13.42 -6.91
CA GLY A 809 18.84 14.50 -6.22
C GLY A 809 17.33 14.26 -6.06
N GLY A 810 16.85 13.04 -6.32
CA GLY A 810 15.44 12.63 -6.14
C GLY A 810 14.99 12.54 -4.68
N ALA A 811 13.91 11.81 -4.40
CA ALA A 811 13.45 11.62 -3.02
C ALA A 811 14.40 10.71 -2.21
N TRP A 812 14.49 10.94 -0.89
CA TRP A 812 15.20 10.05 0.01
C TRP A 812 14.40 8.75 0.21
N MET A 813 15.04 7.62 -0.07
CA MET A 813 14.48 6.28 0.08
C MET A 813 15.11 5.57 1.28
N THR A 814 14.31 4.85 2.07
CA THR A 814 14.83 4.07 3.19
C THR A 814 15.58 2.85 2.70
N MET A 815 16.84 2.72 3.14
CA MET A 815 17.75 1.61 2.82
C MET A 815 17.71 0.51 3.89
N ALA A 816 17.84 0.90 5.16
CA ALA A 816 17.93 -0.05 6.28
C ALA A 816 17.68 0.64 7.62
N VAL A 817 17.32 -0.13 8.64
CA VAL A 817 17.35 0.30 10.04
C VAL A 817 18.38 -0.53 10.78
N THR A 818 19.32 0.12 11.46
CA THR A 818 20.31 -0.56 12.31
C THR A 818 20.06 -0.28 13.78
N GLN A 819 20.39 -1.24 14.64
CA GLN A 819 20.35 -1.08 16.08
C GLN A 819 21.70 -1.45 16.68
N HIS A 820 22.16 -0.68 17.66
CA HIS A 820 23.48 -0.82 18.25
C HIS A 820 23.46 -0.58 19.75
N ARG A 821 24.21 -1.40 20.50
CA ARG A 821 24.47 -1.18 21.93
C ARG A 821 25.75 -0.37 22.09
N VAL A 822 25.62 0.82 22.64
CA VAL A 822 26.74 1.76 22.82
C VAL A 822 27.15 1.78 24.30
N TYR A 823 28.42 1.47 24.56
CA TYR A 823 29.05 1.63 25.86
C TYR A 823 29.92 2.90 25.85
N VAL A 824 29.80 3.71 26.88
CA VAL A 824 30.67 4.86 27.12
C VAL A 824 31.38 4.66 28.45
N VAL A 825 32.71 4.74 28.43
CA VAL A 825 33.61 4.61 29.59
C VAL A 825 34.45 5.88 29.76
N LEU A 826 35.09 6.10 30.92
CA LEU A 826 35.84 7.35 31.15
C LEU A 826 37.07 7.46 30.25
N SER A 827 37.86 6.40 30.22
CA SER A 827 39.15 6.33 29.53
C SER A 827 39.34 4.93 28.94
N PRO A 828 40.32 4.71 28.04
CA PRO A 828 40.72 3.38 27.63
C PRO A 828 40.93 2.46 28.85
N PRO A 829 40.48 1.19 28.80
CA PRO A 829 40.56 0.27 29.93
C PRO A 829 41.99 0.03 30.43
N ASN A 830 42.16 -0.03 31.75
CA ASN A 830 43.43 -0.37 32.39
C ASN A 830 43.51 -1.86 32.73
N ALA A 831 44.71 -2.32 33.06
CA ALA A 831 44.95 -3.72 33.42
C ALA A 831 43.97 -4.22 34.52
N PRO A 832 43.52 -5.48 34.48
CA PRO A 832 43.99 -6.54 33.58
C PRO A 832 43.48 -6.42 32.15
N TRP A 833 42.51 -5.53 31.90
CA TRP A 833 42.00 -5.28 30.56
C TRP A 833 43.08 -4.66 29.67
N GLN A 834 43.06 -5.05 28.41
CA GLN A 834 44.03 -4.63 27.41
C GLN A 834 43.28 -4.05 26.21
N GLN A 835 43.81 -2.99 25.63
CA GLN A 835 43.45 -2.56 24.28
C GLN A 835 44.54 -3.00 23.31
N GLY A 836 44.15 -3.41 22.10
CA GLY A 836 45.11 -3.80 21.07
C GLY A 836 44.47 -4.54 19.90
N ALA A 837 45.25 -4.69 18.83
CA ALA A 837 44.75 -5.17 17.54
C ALA A 837 44.38 -6.66 17.49
N LEU A 838 44.91 -7.47 18.41
CA LEU A 838 44.69 -8.91 18.44
C LEU A 838 43.31 -9.24 19.04
N ARG A 839 42.29 -9.39 18.18
CA ARG A 839 40.89 -9.68 18.59
C ARG A 839 40.71 -10.96 19.40
N THR A 840 41.62 -11.92 19.25
CA THR A 840 41.61 -13.18 20.03
C THR A 840 42.14 -13.00 21.46
N ASN A 841 42.63 -11.81 21.82
CA ASN A 841 43.11 -11.54 23.17
C ASN A 841 41.96 -11.60 24.18
N GLN A 842 42.03 -12.55 25.11
CA GLN A 842 41.01 -12.79 26.13
C GLN A 842 40.89 -11.66 27.16
N GLN A 843 41.89 -10.79 27.24
CA GLN A 843 41.88 -9.63 28.13
C GLN A 843 41.37 -8.34 27.45
N LEU A 844 40.85 -8.39 26.21
CA LEU A 844 40.06 -7.26 25.69
C LEU A 844 38.85 -7.00 26.60
N PRO A 845 38.30 -5.78 26.65
CA PRO A 845 37.12 -5.46 27.46
C PRO A 845 35.91 -6.31 27.04
N TRP A 846 35.27 -6.93 28.01
CA TRP A 846 34.11 -7.79 27.79
C TRP A 846 32.83 -6.96 27.83
N THR A 847 32.01 -7.05 26.79
CA THR A 847 30.67 -6.44 26.79
C THR A 847 29.79 -7.02 27.89
N ASP A 848 29.97 -8.31 28.22
CA ASP A 848 29.27 -8.95 29.35
C ASP A 848 29.58 -8.27 30.70
N VAL A 849 30.79 -7.72 30.88
CA VAL A 849 31.17 -6.94 32.08
C VAL A 849 30.71 -5.48 31.96
N LEU A 850 30.89 -4.87 30.77
CA LEU A 850 30.46 -3.49 30.51
C LEU A 850 28.95 -3.30 30.69
N ASP A 851 28.14 -4.33 30.41
CA ASP A 851 26.69 -4.33 30.66
C ASP A 851 26.37 -3.99 32.12
N PHE A 852 27.14 -4.53 33.07
CA PHE A 852 26.99 -4.26 34.49
C PHE A 852 27.74 -3.00 34.92
N THR A 853 29.01 -2.86 34.54
CA THR A 853 29.83 -1.70 34.94
C THR A 853 29.19 -0.38 34.50
N CYS A 854 28.74 -0.27 33.25
CA CYS A 854 28.16 0.97 32.74
C CYS A 854 26.78 1.27 33.35
N GLU A 855 26.08 0.25 33.84
CA GLU A 855 24.83 0.42 34.58
C GLU A 855 25.11 0.86 36.03
N TRP A 856 26.06 0.21 36.69
CA TRP A 856 26.43 0.48 38.08
C TRP A 856 27.05 1.86 38.26
N ALA A 857 27.83 2.32 37.28
CA ALA A 857 28.51 3.61 37.29
C ALA A 857 27.82 4.65 36.37
N LYS A 858 26.53 4.46 36.05
CA LYS A 858 25.81 5.34 35.12
C LYS A 858 25.88 6.82 35.55
N GLY A 859 26.34 7.68 34.67
CA GLY A 859 26.48 9.13 34.91
C GLY A 859 27.77 9.53 35.61
N ALA A 860 28.65 8.58 35.97
CA ALA A 860 29.95 8.91 36.53
C ALA A 860 30.84 9.63 35.50
N THR A 861 31.44 10.74 35.90
CA THR A 861 32.35 11.54 35.06
C THR A 861 33.78 11.56 35.59
N THR A 862 34.02 10.94 36.74
CA THR A 862 35.34 10.90 37.39
C THR A 862 35.69 9.50 37.89
N PRO A 863 36.98 9.13 37.95
CA PRO A 863 37.39 7.82 38.47
C PRO A 863 36.88 7.52 39.89
N GLY A 864 36.89 8.52 40.77
CA GLY A 864 36.40 8.39 42.14
C GLY A 864 34.89 8.10 42.24
N GLN A 865 34.07 8.66 41.35
CA GLN A 865 32.65 8.33 41.26
C GLN A 865 32.43 6.89 40.80
N VAL A 866 33.13 6.44 39.74
CA VAL A 866 33.05 5.05 39.28
C VAL A 866 33.38 4.09 40.41
N LEU A 867 34.50 4.31 41.11
CA LEU A 867 34.91 3.47 42.23
C LEU A 867 33.87 3.47 43.35
N THR A 868 33.41 4.64 43.77
CA THR A 868 32.38 4.76 44.84
C THR A 868 31.11 3.99 44.48
N MET A 869 30.63 4.16 43.24
CA MET A 869 29.39 3.52 42.77
C MET A 869 29.55 2.00 42.63
N VAL A 870 30.66 1.53 42.04
CA VAL A 870 30.96 0.10 41.92
C VAL A 870 31.13 -0.55 43.30
N THR A 871 31.91 0.05 44.20
CA THR A 871 32.09 -0.46 45.58
C THR A 871 30.77 -0.54 46.32
N THR A 872 29.94 0.49 46.24
CA THR A 872 28.59 0.51 46.85
C THR A 872 27.71 -0.59 46.28
N ARG A 873 27.74 -0.78 44.96
CA ARG A 873 26.94 -1.81 44.29
C ARG A 873 27.38 -3.21 44.69
N VAL A 874 28.68 -3.47 44.80
CA VAL A 874 29.21 -4.77 45.24
C VAL A 874 28.86 -5.04 46.71
N ASN A 875 28.91 -4.03 47.58
CA ASN A 875 28.62 -4.21 49.02
C ASN A 875 27.13 -4.47 49.32
N SER A 876 26.19 -3.88 48.58
CA SER A 876 24.76 -3.93 48.97
C SER A 876 23.77 -4.17 47.83
N GLY A 877 24.19 -4.00 46.58
CA GLY A 877 23.29 -3.98 45.43
C GLY A 877 23.09 -5.31 44.69
N ILE A 878 23.91 -6.32 45.00
CA ILE A 878 23.96 -7.59 44.23
C ILE A 878 23.79 -8.85 45.09
N GLY A 879 23.55 -8.72 46.41
CA GLY A 879 23.17 -9.85 47.27
C GLY A 879 24.29 -10.81 47.67
N LEU A 880 25.54 -10.33 47.70
CA LEU A 880 26.70 -11.08 48.19
C LEU A 880 26.66 -11.27 49.71
N SER A 881 27.38 -12.28 50.20
CA SER A 881 27.53 -12.59 51.63
C SER A 881 28.98 -12.92 51.96
N TYR A 882 29.54 -12.25 52.96
CA TYR A 882 30.93 -12.47 53.38
C TYR A 882 31.10 -13.75 54.20
N ASP A 883 32.13 -14.55 53.91
CA ASP A 883 32.55 -15.67 54.75
C ASP A 883 33.40 -15.20 55.94
N MET A 884 32.75 -15.03 57.09
CA MET A 884 33.41 -14.66 58.35
C MET A 884 34.02 -15.84 59.11
N THR A 885 33.97 -17.07 58.57
CA THR A 885 34.42 -18.29 59.26
C THR A 885 35.69 -18.87 58.65
N SER A 886 35.72 -19.13 57.34
CA SER A 886 36.85 -19.81 56.68
C SER A 886 37.74 -18.88 55.88
N GLY A 887 37.19 -17.79 55.33
CA GLY A 887 37.91 -16.73 54.62
C GLY A 887 38.49 -17.13 53.26
N ALA A 888 38.03 -18.25 52.69
CA ALA A 888 38.48 -18.71 51.38
C ALA A 888 37.87 -17.87 50.25
N SER A 889 38.62 -17.68 49.16
CA SER A 889 38.12 -16.99 47.96
C SER A 889 37.28 -17.94 47.11
N PHE A 890 36.15 -17.43 46.61
CA PHE A 890 35.21 -18.18 45.77
C PHE A 890 35.30 -17.80 44.30
N TYR A 891 35.81 -16.61 43.98
CA TYR A 891 35.88 -16.08 42.62
C TYR A 891 37.30 -15.78 42.16
N THR A 892 38.32 -16.19 42.91
CA THR A 892 39.70 -16.20 42.42
C THR A 892 40.30 -17.60 42.50
N ALA A 893 41.14 -17.93 41.52
CA ALA A 893 41.82 -19.21 41.46
C ALA A 893 43.27 -19.05 41.01
N GLN A 894 44.16 -19.92 41.48
CA GLN A 894 45.54 -20.00 41.01
C GLN A 894 45.61 -20.85 39.74
N SER A 895 46.20 -20.30 38.68
CA SER A 895 46.46 -21.02 37.43
C SER A 895 47.83 -20.62 36.89
N ALA A 896 48.71 -21.61 36.72
CA ALA A 896 50.10 -21.42 36.27
C ALA A 896 50.88 -20.36 37.07
N GLY A 897 50.68 -20.32 38.40
CA GLY A 897 51.36 -19.36 39.29
C GLY A 897 50.79 -17.93 39.26
N VAL A 898 49.69 -17.70 38.53
CA VAL A 898 48.97 -16.43 38.47
C VAL A 898 47.59 -16.60 39.09
N SER A 899 47.25 -15.72 40.03
CA SER A 899 45.89 -15.60 40.57
C SER A 899 45.01 -14.90 39.53
N ARG A 900 43.94 -15.57 39.13
CA ARG A 900 42.99 -15.13 38.10
C ARG A 900 41.62 -14.91 38.69
N PHE A 901 40.87 -13.98 38.09
CA PHE A 901 39.47 -13.74 38.42
C PHE A 901 38.59 -14.68 37.61
N LEU A 902 37.76 -15.49 38.28
CA LEU A 902 36.74 -16.35 37.70
C LEU A 902 35.54 -15.50 37.22
N CYS A 903 35.80 -14.58 36.32
CA CYS A 903 34.87 -13.55 35.86
C CYS A 903 33.65 -14.18 35.18
N GLY A 904 33.83 -15.25 34.39
CA GLY A 904 32.73 -15.96 33.76
C GLY A 904 31.72 -16.51 34.79
N LEU A 905 32.20 -17.12 35.88
CA LEU A 905 31.34 -17.64 36.95
C LEU A 905 30.69 -16.51 37.75
N PHE A 906 31.39 -15.38 37.94
CA PHE A 906 30.80 -14.22 38.62
C PHE A 906 29.69 -13.57 37.77
N LEU A 907 29.89 -13.47 36.46
CA LEU A 907 28.87 -12.99 35.53
C LEU A 907 27.66 -13.92 35.49
N ASP A 908 27.86 -15.24 35.58
CA ASP A 908 26.75 -16.19 35.74
C ASP A 908 25.97 -15.94 37.03
N TYR A 909 26.66 -15.75 38.16
CA TYR A 909 26.02 -15.35 39.42
C TYR A 909 25.19 -14.06 39.27
N LEU A 910 25.73 -13.01 38.64
CA LEU A 910 24.99 -11.76 38.45
C LEU A 910 23.73 -11.91 37.59
N ARG A 911 23.73 -12.87 36.65
CA ARG A 911 22.62 -13.10 35.72
C ARG A 911 21.57 -14.06 36.26
N THR A 912 22.00 -15.13 36.92
CA THR A 912 21.15 -16.28 37.25
C THR A 912 21.13 -16.61 38.75
N GLY A 913 22.02 -16.01 39.54
CA GLY A 913 22.31 -16.46 40.90
C GLY A 913 23.16 -17.74 40.97
N GLY A 914 23.60 -18.27 39.82
CA GLY A 914 24.45 -19.44 39.66
C GLY A 914 25.94 -19.18 39.94
N GLY A 915 26.82 -19.72 39.10
CA GLY A 915 28.27 -19.67 39.30
C GLY A 915 28.72 -20.34 40.60
N ASN A 916 29.56 -19.65 41.38
CA ASN A 916 29.99 -20.10 42.72
C ASN A 916 29.10 -19.58 43.86
N GLY A 917 27.92 -19.02 43.54
CA GLY A 917 26.95 -18.53 44.50
C GLY A 917 27.34 -17.22 45.18
N ARG A 918 26.57 -16.83 46.21
CA ARG A 918 26.69 -15.49 46.82
C ARG A 918 27.87 -15.29 47.77
N THR A 919 28.60 -16.35 48.10
CA THR A 919 29.63 -16.31 49.14
C THR A 919 30.92 -15.70 48.60
N VAL A 920 31.51 -14.75 49.33
CA VAL A 920 32.74 -14.04 48.95
C VAL A 920 33.65 -13.81 50.15
N ASN A 921 34.93 -13.57 49.89
CA ASN A 921 35.89 -13.03 50.87
C ASN A 921 36.44 -11.66 50.43
N CYS A 922 37.46 -11.18 51.16
CA CYS A 922 38.07 -9.88 50.87
C CYS A 922 38.79 -9.82 49.52
N THR A 923 39.50 -10.89 49.15
CA THR A 923 40.15 -11.03 47.85
C THR A 923 39.14 -11.01 46.69
N ASP A 924 37.99 -11.67 46.83
CA ASP A 924 36.93 -11.67 45.81
C ASP A 924 36.41 -10.25 45.59
N CYS A 925 35.99 -9.58 46.66
CA CYS A 925 35.42 -8.24 46.60
C CYS A 925 36.41 -7.21 46.02
N ALA A 926 37.68 -7.23 46.47
CA ALA A 926 38.73 -6.37 45.93
C ALA A 926 38.98 -6.65 44.44
N THR A 927 38.93 -7.92 44.03
CA THR A 927 39.11 -8.30 42.62
C THR A 927 37.95 -7.85 41.75
N ILE A 928 36.71 -7.98 42.23
CA ILE A 928 35.50 -7.52 41.53
C ILE A 928 35.55 -6.00 41.35
N VAL A 929 35.74 -5.24 42.42
CA VAL A 929 35.79 -3.77 42.36
C VAL A 929 36.90 -3.30 41.42
N THR A 930 38.10 -3.86 41.54
CA THR A 930 39.25 -3.51 40.68
C THR A 930 38.94 -3.78 39.21
N ASN A 931 38.43 -4.96 38.86
CA ASN A 931 38.14 -5.32 37.46
C ASN A 931 37.01 -4.48 36.86
N PHE A 932 35.92 -4.31 37.59
CA PHE A 932 34.74 -3.57 37.12
C PHE A 932 34.97 -2.05 37.08
N ALA A 933 35.91 -1.51 37.87
CA ALA A 933 36.33 -0.12 37.74
C ALA A 933 37.35 0.06 36.59
N ASN A 934 38.35 -0.82 36.48
CA ASN A 934 39.41 -0.66 35.48
C ASN A 934 38.91 -0.83 34.04
N ILE A 935 37.86 -1.64 33.82
CA ILE A 935 37.22 -1.73 32.49
C ILE A 935 36.56 -0.41 32.07
N ALA A 936 36.17 0.43 33.03
CA ALA A 936 35.63 1.76 32.77
C ALA A 936 36.71 2.85 32.61
N GLY A 937 37.99 2.47 32.58
CA GLY A 937 39.12 3.39 32.42
C GLY A 937 39.67 3.96 33.73
N VAL A 938 39.30 3.40 34.89
CA VAL A 938 39.93 3.72 36.17
C VAL A 938 41.27 2.99 36.28
N ASP A 939 42.25 3.56 36.99
CA ASP A 939 43.50 2.87 37.31
C ASP A 939 43.60 2.61 38.82
N VAL A 940 43.15 1.43 39.24
CA VAL A 940 43.28 0.93 40.62
C VAL A 940 43.83 -0.49 40.64
N PHE A 941 44.21 -0.95 41.83
CA PHE A 941 44.67 -2.32 42.04
C PHE A 941 44.24 -2.84 43.42
N ALA A 942 44.13 -4.16 43.56
CA ALA A 942 43.91 -4.80 44.84
C ALA A 942 45.23 -4.91 45.62
N SER A 943 45.22 -4.51 46.89
CA SER A 943 46.39 -4.59 47.77
C SER A 943 46.00 -5.02 49.18
N ILE A 944 46.90 -5.78 49.80
CA ILE A 944 46.71 -6.34 51.13
C ILE A 944 47.29 -5.43 52.21
N MET A 945 46.62 -5.41 53.35
CA MET A 945 47.14 -4.89 54.61
C MET A 945 47.34 -6.05 55.59
N LEU A 946 48.52 -6.09 56.22
CA LEU A 946 48.93 -7.16 57.14
C LEU A 946 50.11 -6.73 58.03
N ASN A 947 50.49 -7.59 58.97
CA ASN A 947 51.69 -7.38 59.78
C ASN A 947 52.95 -7.63 58.96
N THR A 948 53.58 -6.56 58.46
CA THR A 948 54.79 -6.64 57.60
C THR A 948 55.99 -7.27 58.31
N ALA A 949 56.07 -7.18 59.65
CA ALA A 949 57.15 -7.76 60.43
C ALA A 949 56.99 -9.28 60.62
N ASN A 950 55.75 -9.77 60.67
CA ASN A 950 55.45 -11.20 60.73
C ASN A 950 54.05 -11.49 60.14
N PRO A 951 53.96 -11.81 58.83
CA PRO A 951 52.67 -12.01 58.14
C PRO A 951 51.79 -13.11 58.74
N SER A 952 52.35 -14.08 59.46
CA SER A 952 51.58 -15.17 60.08
C SER A 952 50.69 -14.75 61.25
N THR A 953 50.88 -13.52 61.76
CA THR A 953 50.20 -13.04 62.98
C THR A 953 49.04 -12.10 62.72
N GLY A 954 48.85 -11.64 61.48
CA GLY A 954 47.74 -10.77 61.10
C GLY A 954 47.63 -9.48 61.92
N PHE A 955 46.43 -8.91 61.94
CA PHE A 955 46.06 -7.80 62.82
C PHE A 955 44.67 -8.01 63.45
N ALA A 956 44.53 -7.61 64.71
CA ALA A 956 43.25 -7.66 65.43
C ALA A 956 42.27 -6.62 64.86
N CYS A 957 41.02 -7.03 64.67
CA CYS A 957 39.97 -6.25 64.01
C CYS A 957 38.87 -5.84 65.01
N ASN A 958 38.29 -4.65 64.82
CA ASN A 958 37.06 -4.26 65.50
C ASN A 958 35.87 -5.08 64.96
N PRO A 959 34.70 -5.05 65.64
CA PRO A 959 33.46 -5.46 65.00
C PRO A 959 33.26 -4.71 63.67
N ILE A 960 32.85 -5.44 62.64
CA ILE A 960 32.54 -4.91 61.31
C ILE A 960 31.10 -5.27 60.93
N LEU A 961 30.55 -4.57 59.95
CA LEU A 961 29.34 -4.99 59.26
C LEU A 961 29.72 -5.55 57.89
N ALA A 962 29.94 -6.86 57.82
CA ALA A 962 30.36 -7.53 56.59
C ALA A 962 29.25 -7.53 55.51
N VAL A 963 29.63 -7.59 54.23
CA VAL A 963 28.67 -7.66 53.11
C VAL A 963 27.66 -8.79 53.31
N GLY A 964 26.38 -8.48 53.14
CA GLY A 964 25.27 -9.41 53.36
C GLY A 964 24.86 -9.63 54.82
N GLN A 965 25.56 -9.02 55.79
CA GLN A 965 25.24 -9.10 57.21
C GLN A 965 24.54 -7.84 57.72
N THR A 966 23.76 -7.99 58.80
CA THR A 966 23.04 -6.87 59.45
C THR A 966 23.51 -6.61 60.89
N THR A 967 24.40 -7.45 61.40
CA THR A 967 24.90 -7.40 62.79
C THR A 967 26.40 -7.13 62.82
N TRP A 968 26.82 -6.23 63.70
CA TRP A 968 28.23 -5.97 63.98
C TRP A 968 28.86 -7.20 64.65
N ALA A 969 29.91 -7.73 64.04
CA ALA A 969 30.63 -8.89 64.56
C ALA A 969 32.13 -8.79 64.24
N ALA A 970 32.96 -9.33 65.12
CA ALA A 970 34.38 -9.50 64.81
C ALA A 970 34.56 -10.64 63.80
N PRO A 971 35.40 -10.48 62.77
CA PRO A 971 35.63 -11.52 61.77
C PRO A 971 36.49 -12.66 62.34
N PHE A 972 36.20 -13.91 61.94
CA PHE A 972 36.96 -15.12 62.28
C PHE A 972 37.09 -15.41 63.80
N PRO A 973 35.97 -15.58 64.53
CA PRO A 973 36.02 -15.99 65.94
C PRO A 973 36.60 -17.41 66.10
N PRO A 974 37.34 -17.69 67.18
CA PRO A 974 37.64 -16.81 68.33
C PRO A 974 38.83 -15.86 68.12
N GLY A 975 39.47 -15.88 66.95
CA GLY A 975 40.68 -15.09 66.67
C GLY A 975 40.43 -13.59 66.51
N ASN A 976 39.26 -13.17 66.03
CA ASN A 976 38.84 -11.77 65.88
C ASN A 976 39.87 -10.92 65.11
N SER A 977 40.51 -11.52 64.09
CA SER A 977 41.68 -10.96 63.42
C SER A 977 41.72 -11.34 61.95
N PHE A 978 42.23 -10.45 61.11
CA PHE A 978 42.56 -10.75 59.72
C PHE A 978 44.01 -11.23 59.62
N SER A 979 44.25 -12.40 59.01
CA SER A 979 45.61 -12.81 58.60
C SER A 979 46.20 -11.81 57.59
N TYR A 980 45.34 -11.33 56.68
CA TYR A 980 45.50 -10.14 55.86
C TYR A 980 44.09 -9.68 55.46
N HIS A 981 43.97 -8.42 55.03
CA HIS A 981 42.75 -7.91 54.41
C HIS A 981 43.09 -7.29 53.06
N GLU A 982 42.41 -7.72 51.98
CA GLU A 982 42.65 -7.22 50.62
C GLU A 982 41.53 -6.29 50.21
N VAL A 983 41.87 -5.09 49.74
CA VAL A 983 40.91 -4.06 49.31
C VAL A 983 41.42 -3.38 48.04
N THR A 984 40.58 -2.60 47.38
CA THR A 984 40.98 -1.81 46.21
C THR A 984 41.60 -0.48 46.66
N TRP A 985 42.76 -0.15 46.09
CA TRP A 985 43.49 1.08 46.37
C TRP A 985 43.57 1.96 45.12
N SER A 986 43.46 3.26 45.34
CA SER A 986 43.93 4.27 44.39
C SER A 986 45.38 4.67 44.68
N GLY A 987 46.04 5.37 43.76
CA GLY A 987 47.39 5.88 43.98
C GLY A 987 48.46 4.77 44.01
N THR A 988 49.27 4.73 45.06
CA THR A 988 50.45 3.85 45.17
C THR A 988 50.32 2.72 46.18
N GLY A 989 49.23 2.65 46.93
CA GLY A 989 49.06 1.66 47.99
C GLY A 989 49.70 2.08 49.32
N SER A 990 49.80 3.39 49.59
CA SER A 990 50.48 3.97 50.76
C SER A 990 49.50 4.67 51.71
N TYR A 991 49.96 5.07 52.90
CA TYR A 991 49.12 5.64 53.96
C TYR A 991 48.14 6.76 53.55
N PRO A 992 48.48 7.74 52.70
CA PRO A 992 47.54 8.80 52.31
C PRO A 992 46.60 8.37 51.17
N ASP A 993 46.81 7.21 50.57
CA ASP A 993 46.06 6.76 49.42
C ASP A 993 44.66 6.27 49.83
N ALA A 994 43.68 6.51 48.95
CA ALA A 994 42.30 6.21 49.24
C ALA A 994 41.95 4.75 48.98
N ILE A 995 41.15 4.20 49.90
CA ILE A 995 40.65 2.83 49.95
C ILE A 995 39.21 2.77 49.48
N TYR A 996 38.92 1.67 48.78
CA TYR A 996 37.61 1.26 48.34
C TYR A 996 37.38 -0.19 48.74
N ASP A 997 36.59 -0.39 49.79
CA ASP A 997 36.34 -1.72 50.35
C ASP A 997 34.86 -2.06 50.26
N ALA A 998 34.52 -3.05 49.44
CA ALA A 998 33.16 -3.54 49.29
C ALA A 998 32.83 -4.69 50.25
N CYS A 999 33.82 -5.22 50.97
CA CYS A 999 33.67 -6.41 51.81
C CYS A 999 32.89 -6.13 53.09
N LEU A 1000 32.97 -4.90 53.59
CA LEU A 1000 32.48 -4.54 54.91
C LEU A 1000 32.24 -3.03 55.03
N GLN A 1001 31.47 -2.67 56.05
CA GLN A 1001 31.40 -1.32 56.58
C GLN A 1001 32.08 -1.30 57.96
N TYR A 1002 32.80 -0.23 58.25
CA TYR A 1002 33.53 -0.03 59.51
C TYR A 1002 32.87 1.07 60.34
N ASP A 1003 33.20 1.16 61.62
CA ASP A 1003 32.64 2.19 62.48
C ASP A 1003 33.31 3.54 62.21
N THR A 1004 32.51 4.50 61.77
CA THR A 1004 32.91 5.90 61.49
C THR A 1004 32.54 6.85 62.62
N GLY A 1005 31.96 6.33 63.70
CA GLY A 1005 31.60 7.10 64.89
C GLY A 1005 32.83 7.61 65.65
N PRO A 1006 32.64 8.52 66.62
CA PRO A 1006 33.72 9.13 67.39
C PRO A 1006 34.44 8.16 68.35
N ASN A 1007 33.96 6.91 68.50
CA ASN A 1007 34.61 5.87 69.30
C ASN A 1007 34.45 4.49 68.64
N PRO A 1008 35.21 4.21 67.57
CA PRO A 1008 35.07 2.97 66.78
C PRO A 1008 35.50 1.70 67.53
N TRP A 1009 36.11 1.84 68.71
CA TRP A 1009 36.65 0.74 69.51
C TRP A 1009 35.78 0.39 70.73
N GLY A 1010 34.74 1.17 70.99
CA GLY A 1010 33.85 1.00 72.13
C GLY A 1010 32.82 -0.11 71.93
N THR A 1011 32.10 -0.43 73.00
CA THR A 1011 30.95 -1.37 72.98
C THR A 1011 29.60 -0.66 72.83
N GLY A 1012 29.61 0.65 72.54
CA GLY A 1012 28.43 1.49 72.34
C GLY A 1012 27.83 1.36 70.93
N PRO A 1013 26.88 2.24 70.57
CA PRO A 1013 26.30 2.24 69.22
C PRO A 1013 27.36 2.53 68.14
N HIS A 1014 27.43 1.65 67.14
CA HIS A 1014 28.34 1.79 65.99
C HIS A 1014 27.68 2.55 64.84
N THR A 1015 28.45 3.38 64.13
CA THR A 1015 28.00 4.13 62.94
C THR A 1015 28.59 3.52 61.68
N ALA A 1016 27.76 2.83 60.89
CA ALA A 1016 28.22 2.13 59.71
C ALA A 1016 28.65 3.11 58.60
N GLY A 1017 29.90 2.99 58.15
CA GLY A 1017 30.43 3.70 57.00
C GLY A 1017 31.06 2.75 55.99
N LEU A 1018 30.66 2.86 54.72
CA LEU A 1018 31.29 2.13 53.62
C LEU A 1018 32.59 2.86 53.23
N PRO A 1019 33.75 2.18 53.20
CA PRO A 1019 35.00 2.78 52.74
C PRO A 1019 34.94 3.06 51.23
N THR A 1020 34.54 4.28 50.88
CA THR A 1020 34.64 4.81 49.52
C THR A 1020 35.40 6.12 49.57
N ASN A 1021 36.57 6.16 48.93
CA ASN A 1021 37.45 7.33 48.92
C ASN A 1021 37.93 7.75 50.33
N VAL A 1022 38.24 6.78 51.19
CA VAL A 1022 38.75 7.02 52.55
C VAL A 1022 40.25 6.74 52.58
N VAL A 1023 41.06 7.67 53.11
CA VAL A 1023 42.51 7.47 53.22
C VAL A 1023 42.83 6.28 54.15
N PHE A 1024 43.87 5.52 53.83
CA PHE A 1024 44.26 4.39 54.67
C PHE A 1024 44.58 4.80 56.11
N SER A 1025 45.36 5.88 56.30
CA SER A 1025 45.59 6.47 57.62
C SER A 1025 45.94 7.96 57.57
N THR A 1026 45.33 8.74 58.47
CA THR A 1026 45.70 10.14 58.71
C THR A 1026 46.96 10.30 59.60
N LEU A 1027 47.41 9.22 60.24
CA LEU A 1027 48.57 9.21 61.14
C LEU A 1027 49.87 8.79 60.42
N GLY A 1028 49.77 8.28 59.20
CA GLY A 1028 50.92 7.84 58.43
C GLY A 1028 51.62 6.59 59.00
N ALA A 1029 52.89 6.43 58.62
CA ALA A 1029 53.72 5.28 59.01
C ALA A 1029 54.20 5.32 60.47
N ALA A 1030 54.34 6.52 61.04
CA ALA A 1030 54.77 6.68 62.43
C ALA A 1030 53.60 6.37 63.37
N LEU A 1031 53.72 5.28 64.12
CA LEU A 1031 52.70 4.91 65.10
C LEU A 1031 52.79 5.84 66.32
N PRO A 1032 51.71 6.54 66.70
CA PRO A 1032 51.65 7.18 68.01
C PRO A 1032 51.57 6.13 69.13
N GLN A 1033 51.66 6.57 70.39
CA GLN A 1033 51.44 5.67 71.52
C GLN A 1033 50.01 5.10 71.46
N LEU A 1034 49.88 3.77 71.39
CA LEU A 1034 48.61 3.05 71.44
C LEU A 1034 48.28 2.67 72.89
N PRO A 1035 47.01 2.76 73.33
CA PRO A 1035 45.82 3.10 72.55
C PRO A 1035 45.68 4.60 72.22
N LEU A 1036 45.09 4.91 71.07
CA LEU A 1036 44.68 6.26 70.66
C LEU A 1036 43.59 6.82 71.59
N PRO A 1037 43.55 8.15 71.83
CA PRO A 1037 42.53 8.78 72.65
C PRO A 1037 41.14 8.74 72.01
N THR A 1038 40.10 8.77 72.84
CA THR A 1038 38.69 8.95 72.43
C THR A 1038 38.22 10.35 72.88
N PRO A 1039 37.46 11.09 72.05
CA PRO A 1039 36.94 10.71 70.74
C PRO A 1039 38.01 10.74 69.64
N PHE A 1040 37.91 9.83 68.67
CA PHE A 1040 38.69 9.83 67.45
C PHE A 1040 37.84 10.35 66.30
N THR A 1041 38.17 11.55 65.82
CA THR A 1041 37.35 12.29 64.84
C THR A 1041 37.98 12.35 63.44
N ALA A 1042 39.16 11.76 63.25
CA ALA A 1042 39.80 11.72 61.95
C ALA A 1042 39.17 10.62 61.09
N ASN A 1043 38.87 10.94 59.82
CA ASN A 1043 38.30 9.97 58.90
C ASN A 1043 39.42 9.15 58.23
N SER A 1044 39.73 7.98 58.80
CA SER A 1044 40.69 7.04 58.22
C SER A 1044 40.29 5.59 58.42
N TYR A 1045 40.70 4.76 57.47
CA TYR A 1045 40.26 3.37 57.39
C TYR A 1045 40.95 2.47 58.43
N ARG A 1046 42.28 2.56 58.58
CA ARG A 1046 43.06 1.72 59.52
C ARG A 1046 42.58 1.87 60.95
N GLU A 1047 42.43 3.11 61.42
CA GLU A 1047 42.10 3.39 62.82
C GLU A 1047 40.66 2.97 63.17
N GLY A 1048 39.73 3.02 62.21
CA GLY A 1048 38.36 2.54 62.41
C GLY A 1048 38.19 1.03 62.23
N LEU A 1049 38.99 0.39 61.36
CA LEU A 1049 38.94 -1.05 61.13
C LEU A 1049 39.64 -1.86 62.25
N ALA A 1050 40.85 -1.45 62.63
CA ALA A 1050 41.71 -2.27 63.48
C ALA A 1050 41.50 -1.97 64.98
N ALA A 1051 41.74 -2.98 65.83
CA ALA A 1051 41.66 -2.83 67.28
C ALA A 1051 42.66 -1.77 67.78
N ASN A 1052 42.25 -0.94 68.73
CA ASN A 1052 43.06 0.14 69.30
C ASN A 1052 44.18 -0.38 70.22
N SER A 1053 45.14 -1.09 69.64
CA SER A 1053 46.21 -1.80 70.33
C SER A 1053 47.36 -2.09 69.39
N VAL A 1054 48.53 -2.45 69.94
CA VAL A 1054 49.68 -2.85 69.13
C VAL A 1054 49.36 -4.05 68.21
N PRO A 1055 48.62 -5.10 68.65
CA PRO A 1055 48.18 -6.17 67.75
C PRO A 1055 47.16 -5.78 66.68
N GLY A 1056 46.48 -4.63 66.79
CA GLY A 1056 45.53 -4.13 65.79
C GLY A 1056 46.16 -3.03 64.92
N ILE A 1057 45.92 -1.76 65.25
CA ILE A 1057 46.44 -0.59 64.49
C ILE A 1057 47.95 -0.69 64.22
N GLY A 1058 48.73 -1.17 65.18
CA GLY A 1058 50.19 -1.31 65.04
C GLY A 1058 50.63 -2.37 64.01
N ARG A 1059 49.74 -3.27 63.61
CA ARG A 1059 49.99 -4.37 62.67
C ARG A 1059 49.19 -4.27 61.37
N CYS A 1060 48.17 -3.40 61.30
CA CYS A 1060 47.44 -3.12 60.08
C CYS A 1060 48.26 -2.15 59.20
N LEU A 1061 49.23 -2.69 58.46
CA LEU A 1061 50.17 -1.91 57.65
C LEU A 1061 49.98 -2.20 56.15
N PRO A 1062 50.16 -1.21 55.26
CA PRO A 1062 50.11 -1.45 53.82
C PRO A 1062 51.27 -2.36 53.42
N PHE A 1063 50.99 -3.40 52.64
CA PHE A 1063 52.00 -4.35 52.15
C PHE A 1063 52.22 -4.26 50.64
N GLY A 1064 51.17 -3.95 49.87
CA GLY A 1064 51.18 -3.97 48.41
C GLY A 1064 50.31 -5.10 47.83
N PRO A 1065 50.36 -5.34 46.52
CA PRO A 1065 49.57 -6.40 45.89
C PRO A 1065 49.98 -7.81 46.38
N ASN A 1066 49.00 -8.71 46.47
CA ASN A 1066 49.25 -10.11 46.83
C ASN A 1066 50.16 -10.77 45.76
N PRO A 1067 51.20 -11.55 46.10
CA PRO A 1067 52.02 -12.25 45.12
C PRO A 1067 51.21 -13.09 44.12
N GLY A 1068 51.59 -13.01 42.84
CA GLY A 1068 50.88 -13.70 41.75
C GLY A 1068 49.56 -13.06 41.30
N SER A 1069 49.11 -11.96 41.91
CA SER A 1069 47.88 -11.23 41.51
C SER A 1069 48.02 -10.32 40.29
N ASN A 1070 49.15 -10.41 39.56
CA ASN A 1070 49.49 -9.49 38.46
C ASN A 1070 49.43 -8.01 38.90
N ALA A 1071 50.23 -7.67 39.93
CA ALA A 1071 50.25 -6.34 40.56
C ALA A 1071 48.85 -5.86 41.00
N GLY A 1072 48.04 -6.78 41.56
CA GLY A 1072 46.71 -6.48 42.10
C GLY A 1072 45.60 -6.43 41.06
N ARG A 1073 45.93 -6.76 39.80
CA ARG A 1073 45.04 -6.67 38.63
C ARG A 1073 44.92 -8.07 38.00
N ARG A 1074 44.20 -8.95 38.71
CA ARG A 1074 44.07 -10.39 38.36
C ARG A 1074 43.43 -10.57 36.98
N PRO A 1075 44.10 -11.25 36.02
CA PRO A 1075 43.53 -11.51 34.69
C PRO A 1075 42.20 -12.25 34.77
N VAL A 1076 41.29 -11.92 33.85
CA VAL A 1076 39.95 -12.52 33.80
C VAL A 1076 39.93 -13.83 33.03
N ILE A 1077 39.16 -14.79 33.51
CA ILE A 1077 38.85 -16.06 32.84
C ILE A 1077 37.37 -16.43 32.91
#